data_AF-A0A8T2PK33-F1
#
_entry.id   AF-A0A8T2PK33-F1
#
_cell.length_a   1.000
_cell.length_b   1.000
_cell.length_c   1.000
_cell.angle_alpha   90.00
_cell.angle_beta   90.00
_cell.angle_gamma   90.00
#
_symmetry.space_group_name_H-M   'P 1'
#
loop_
_entity.id
_entity.type
_entity.pdbx_description
1 polymer ?
#
loop_
_entity_poly.entity_id
_entity_poly.type
_entity_poly.pdbx_seq_one_letter_code
_entity_poly.pdbx_strand_id
1 'polypeptide(L)'
;MAGRTQLGGPTEYKKSLIKRELEMGMVMTVFRQRMERLTVQFIRETRQVAWTRTADKTDGVLDLHEIREVRPGKNSKDFERFSEDKPDKACFTIFYGSQFVLNTLSLGADTEADAEKWLVGLELLRQETLVAPTPAIIESWLRKQMYSINQTKKTSITMKEVKSLLPQLNLKVPNARFLKDKFAEIGEKKDVLNFEQFHKFYNILMFDNQKSILEEFKTASCTFITGNTEKSDSSFIRLNDFQKFLLSQQKMSGSQESWANNLDQVRELMTTFIDDPMRETNEPQLTGGEFLSFLFSKENSIWDEKYSELSTLNMNNPLSHYWINSSHNTYLTGDQLKSESSTEAYVRCLRMGCRCIELDCWDGPGEPIIYHGWTRTTKIKFEDVVKAINEHAFVTSEYPLVLSIEEHCCVDQQRKMAKIFREVFGDKLLTEPIELIADQLPSPTQLKRKIILKHKKLSMADDLCWTDASSGRGDQPKGDKRGDLYIWDPVDQQWNQHYCVISDDKLYYSEECEEEDEPRKGMMASELHYSEPWFHGRMSEGRQTAERLLQEFCAESGGRDGTFLVRESDTFVTDFTLSFWRGGRVQHCRIRSGQEGGHTVYFLTENLHFSSVYGLIEHYRQNPLRCMEFDLRLTDTVPRPNPHLSEK
;
A
#
# COMPACT_ATOMS: atom_id res chain seq x y z
N MET A 1 3.54 -1.44 28.11
CA MET A 1 2.33 -1.21 28.93
C MET A 1 2.18 -2.34 29.94
N ALA A 2 2.33 -2.06 31.23
CA ALA A 2 1.83 -2.93 32.30
C ALA A 2 1.09 -1.99 33.26
N GLY A 3 -0.24 -2.05 33.18
CA GLY A 3 -1.11 -1.03 33.76
C GLY A 3 -2.37 -0.75 32.93
N ARG A 4 -2.95 -1.79 32.33
CA ARG A 4 -4.39 -1.80 32.04
C ARG A 4 -4.95 -3.04 32.72
N THR A 5 -5.69 -2.77 33.79
CA THR A 5 -6.65 -3.65 34.44
C THR A 5 -7.33 -4.54 33.39
N GLN A 6 -7.40 -5.85 33.63
CA GLN A 6 -8.23 -6.78 32.86
C GLN A 6 -9.70 -6.36 33.00
N LEU A 7 -10.14 -5.37 32.22
CA LEU A 7 -11.53 -5.14 31.90
C LEU A 7 -11.90 -6.20 30.87
N GLY A 8 -12.79 -7.12 31.24
CA GLY A 8 -13.29 -8.16 30.36
C GLY A 8 -13.64 -7.57 29.00
N GLY A 9 -13.11 -8.19 27.94
CA GLY A 9 -13.31 -7.72 26.57
C GLY A 9 -14.80 -7.53 26.24
N PRO A 10 -15.12 -6.70 25.24
CA PRO A 10 -16.51 -6.47 24.85
C PRO A 10 -17.20 -7.80 24.55
N THR A 11 -18.38 -8.01 25.13
CA THR A 11 -19.26 -9.14 24.82
C THR A 11 -19.48 -9.27 23.31
N GLU A 12 -19.71 -10.46 22.78
CA GLU A 12 -19.96 -10.69 21.34
C GLU A 12 -21.03 -9.76 20.75
N TYR A 13 -22.11 -9.48 21.50
CA TYR A 13 -23.13 -8.51 21.11
C TYR A 13 -22.56 -7.09 20.88
N LYS A 14 -21.70 -6.61 21.78
CA LYS A 14 -21.04 -5.31 21.67
C LYS A 14 -20.06 -5.26 20.50
N LYS A 15 -19.30 -6.34 20.25
CA LYS A 15 -18.43 -6.43 19.07
C LYS A 15 -19.23 -6.31 17.77
N SER A 16 -20.35 -7.04 17.68
CA SER A 16 -21.26 -7.00 16.53
C SER A 16 -21.83 -5.59 16.30
N LEU A 17 -22.24 -4.90 17.36
CA LEU A 17 -22.75 -3.54 17.29
C LEU A 17 -21.68 -2.57 16.76
N ILE A 18 -20.46 -2.63 17.28
CA ILE A 18 -19.34 -1.79 16.83
C ILE A 18 -19.09 -1.99 15.33
N LYS A 19 -19.00 -3.25 14.86
CA LYS A 19 -18.79 -3.55 13.44
C LYS A 19 -19.89 -2.98 12.55
N ARG A 20 -21.15 -3.11 12.98
CA ARG A 20 -22.30 -2.55 12.26
C ARG A 20 -22.26 -1.02 12.18
N GLU A 21 -21.79 -0.35 13.22
CA GLU A 21 -21.61 1.12 13.20
C GLU A 21 -20.49 1.55 12.24
N LEU A 22 -19.38 0.81 12.20
CA LEU A 22 -18.32 1.05 11.21
C LEU A 22 -18.83 0.85 9.78
N GLU A 23 -19.74 -0.10 9.54
CA GLU A 23 -20.39 -0.32 8.24
C GLU A 23 -21.36 0.79 7.83
N MET A 24 -22.09 1.38 8.79
CA MET A 24 -22.95 2.54 8.53
C MET A 24 -22.14 3.78 8.13
N GLY A 25 -20.87 3.83 8.56
CA GLY A 25 -19.96 4.92 8.27
C GLY A 25 -20.08 6.11 9.22
N MET A 26 -19.01 6.90 9.30
CA MET A 26 -18.89 8.06 10.16
C MET A 26 -18.18 9.19 9.42
N VAL A 27 -18.69 10.42 9.56
CA VAL A 27 -18.01 11.58 9.01
C VAL A 27 -16.80 11.93 9.89
N MET A 28 -15.61 11.88 9.31
CA MET A 28 -14.36 12.24 9.96
C MET A 28 -13.61 13.28 9.15
N THR A 29 -12.71 14.01 9.80
CA THR A 29 -11.67 14.75 9.11
C THR A 29 -10.60 13.77 8.65
N VAL A 30 -10.31 13.75 7.35
CA VAL A 30 -9.26 12.93 6.74
C VAL A 30 -8.10 13.85 6.36
N PHE A 31 -6.90 13.55 6.88
CA PHE A 31 -5.69 14.32 6.65
C PHE A 31 -4.79 13.58 5.65
N ARG A 32 -4.64 14.12 4.45
CA ARG A 32 -3.75 13.60 3.39
C ARG A 32 -2.97 14.75 2.74
N GLN A 33 -3.13 14.95 1.42
CA GLN A 33 -2.65 16.15 0.74
C GLN A 33 -3.47 17.40 1.08
N ARG A 34 -4.71 17.18 1.51
CA ARG A 34 -5.70 18.20 1.89
C ARG A 34 -6.40 17.72 3.15
N MET A 35 -6.93 18.67 3.93
CA MET A 35 -7.85 18.39 5.02
C MET A 35 -9.28 18.41 4.48
N GLU A 36 -9.98 17.28 4.53
CA GLU A 36 -11.35 17.16 4.02
C GLU A 36 -12.24 16.37 5.00
N ARG A 37 -13.52 16.75 5.09
CA ARG A 37 -14.52 15.97 5.83
C ARG A 37 -15.14 14.93 4.92
N LEU A 38 -14.90 13.66 5.20
CA LEU A 38 -15.36 12.53 4.39
C LEU A 38 -16.07 11.49 5.27
N THR A 39 -16.99 10.74 4.68
CA THR A 39 -17.59 9.59 5.34
C THR A 39 -16.63 8.42 5.24
N VAL A 40 -16.11 7.97 6.38
CA VAL A 40 -15.25 6.79 6.49
C VAL A 40 -16.13 5.61 6.89
N GLN A 41 -16.07 4.50 6.16
CA GLN A 41 -16.90 3.33 6.39
C GLN A 41 -16.13 2.02 6.15
N PHE A 42 -16.53 0.96 6.84
CA PHE A 42 -16.04 -0.39 6.61
C PHE A 42 -16.93 -1.11 5.60
N ILE A 43 -16.34 -1.66 4.54
CA ILE A 43 -17.02 -2.48 3.54
C ILE A 43 -16.73 -3.95 3.86
N ARG A 44 -17.71 -4.64 4.46
CA ARG A 44 -17.56 -6.04 4.92
C ARG A 44 -17.13 -7.00 3.82
N GLU A 45 -17.76 -6.92 2.66
CA GLU A 45 -17.58 -7.89 1.58
C GLU A 45 -16.18 -7.82 0.95
N THR A 46 -15.58 -6.62 0.84
CA THR A 46 -14.21 -6.44 0.35
C THR A 46 -13.16 -6.34 1.45
N ARG A 47 -13.60 -6.26 2.71
CA ARG A 47 -12.76 -6.04 3.89
C ARG A 47 -11.89 -4.79 3.75
N GLN A 48 -12.50 -3.70 3.29
CA GLN A 48 -11.83 -2.44 3.06
C GLN A 48 -12.42 -1.33 3.93
N VAL A 49 -11.57 -0.39 4.34
CA VAL A 49 -12.00 0.92 4.84
C VAL A 49 -12.07 1.87 3.65
N ALA A 50 -13.23 2.45 3.40
CA ALA A 50 -13.45 3.41 2.31
C ALA A 50 -13.72 4.80 2.87
N TRP A 51 -13.22 5.84 2.21
CA TRP A 51 -13.59 7.23 2.48
C TRP A 51 -14.28 7.82 1.25
N THR A 52 -15.49 8.33 1.45
CA THR A 52 -16.37 8.79 0.37
C THR A 52 -16.79 10.23 0.60
N ARG A 53 -16.92 10.98 -0.50
CA ARG A 53 -17.39 12.38 -0.49
C ARG A 53 -18.90 12.47 -0.66
N THR A 54 -19.43 11.58 -1.51
CA THR A 54 -20.87 11.38 -1.72
C THR A 54 -21.12 9.88 -1.87
N ALA A 55 -22.37 9.44 -1.78
CA ALA A 55 -22.73 8.02 -2.00
C ALA A 55 -22.20 7.48 -3.34
N ASP A 56 -22.09 8.35 -4.35
CA ASP A 56 -21.65 7.99 -5.69
C ASP A 56 -20.15 8.21 -5.94
N LYS A 57 -19.40 8.81 -5.01
CA LYS A 57 -17.98 9.13 -5.20
C LYS A 57 -17.14 8.65 -4.02
N THR A 58 -16.43 7.54 -4.27
CA THR A 58 -15.40 7.01 -3.38
C THR A 58 -14.07 7.67 -3.71
N ASP A 59 -13.50 8.38 -2.74
CA ASP A 59 -12.23 9.09 -2.90
C ASP A 59 -11.02 8.16 -2.63
N GLY A 60 -11.23 7.05 -1.94
CA GLY A 60 -10.25 5.97 -1.83
C GLY A 60 -10.70 4.82 -0.93
N VAL A 61 -9.93 3.73 -0.98
CA VAL A 61 -10.13 2.51 -0.21
C VAL A 61 -8.79 2.02 0.35
N LEU A 62 -8.84 1.34 1.49
CA LEU A 62 -7.71 0.73 2.17
C LEU A 62 -8.07 -0.71 2.54
N ASP A 63 -7.28 -1.68 2.10
CA ASP A 63 -7.43 -3.09 2.47
C ASP A 63 -7.01 -3.32 3.93
N LEU A 64 -7.85 -3.98 4.72
CA LEU A 64 -7.52 -4.32 6.10
C LEU A 64 -6.28 -5.22 6.21
N HIS A 65 -5.98 -6.03 5.18
CA HIS A 65 -4.78 -6.87 5.15
C HIS A 65 -3.48 -6.04 5.06
N GLU A 66 -3.55 -4.82 4.51
CA GLU A 66 -2.39 -3.93 4.41
C GLU A 66 -2.10 -3.19 5.71
N ILE A 67 -3.05 -3.14 6.66
CA ILE A 67 -2.88 -2.45 7.93
C ILE A 67 -1.81 -3.17 8.76
N ARG A 68 -0.76 -2.42 9.08
CA ARG A 68 0.34 -2.87 9.96
C ARG A 68 0.15 -2.41 11.38
N GLU A 69 -0.40 -1.21 11.56
CA GLU A 69 -0.61 -0.63 12.88
C GLU A 69 -1.74 0.41 12.84
N VAL A 70 -2.46 0.55 13.95
CA VAL A 70 -3.35 1.69 14.20
C VAL A 70 -2.94 2.33 15.52
N ARG A 71 -2.64 3.63 15.51
CA ARG A 71 -2.17 4.36 16.69
C ARG A 71 -3.12 5.48 17.10
N PRO A 72 -3.53 5.57 18.38
CA PRO A 72 -4.27 6.73 18.89
C PRO A 72 -3.37 7.97 18.94
N GLY A 73 -3.98 9.15 18.83
CA GLY A 73 -3.28 10.43 18.92
C GLY A 73 -2.80 10.98 17.58
N LYS A 74 -2.14 12.14 17.64
CA LYS A 74 -1.51 12.84 16.52
C LYS A 74 -0.06 12.37 16.34
N ASN A 75 0.13 11.20 15.74
CA ASN A 75 1.43 10.52 15.67
C ASN A 75 1.99 10.38 14.24
N SER A 76 1.56 11.25 13.32
CA SER A 76 2.01 11.28 11.93
C SER A 76 2.35 12.71 11.49
N LYS A 77 3.21 12.82 10.47
CA LYS A 77 3.57 14.10 9.84
C LYS A 77 2.35 14.80 9.20
N ASP A 78 1.26 14.08 8.94
CA ASP A 78 0.04 14.68 8.39
C ASP A 78 -0.55 15.70 9.37
N PHE A 79 -0.48 15.44 10.68
CA PHE A 79 -0.97 16.37 11.70
C PHE A 79 -0.06 17.57 11.94
N GLU A 80 1.21 17.49 11.56
CA GLU A 80 2.14 18.63 11.62
C GLU A 80 1.91 19.60 10.45
N ARG A 81 1.46 19.08 9.30
CA ARG A 81 1.18 19.86 8.08
C ARG A 81 -0.07 20.74 8.20
N PHE A 82 -1.04 20.34 9.03
CA PHE A 82 -2.30 21.04 9.20
C PHE A 82 -2.49 21.45 10.66
N SER A 83 -2.72 22.75 10.92
CA SER A 83 -3.11 23.22 12.24
C SER A 83 -4.52 22.73 12.56
N GLU A 84 -4.64 21.78 13.49
CA GLU A 84 -5.91 21.12 13.84
C GLU A 84 -6.29 21.34 15.31
N ASP A 85 -7.50 21.88 15.53
CA ASP A 85 -8.05 22.18 16.87
C ASP A 85 -8.63 20.95 17.59
N LYS A 86 -8.80 19.82 16.91
CA LYS A 86 -9.34 18.60 17.54
C LYS A 86 -8.44 18.09 18.67
N PRO A 87 -9.03 17.57 19.77
CA PRO A 87 -8.28 16.94 20.85
C PRO A 87 -7.44 15.77 20.34
N ASP A 88 -6.24 15.60 20.89
CA ASP A 88 -5.33 14.50 20.51
C ASP A 88 -6.02 13.13 20.56
N LYS A 89 -6.81 12.88 21.60
CA LYS A 89 -7.54 11.62 21.79
C LYS A 89 -8.70 11.39 20.82
N ALA A 90 -9.14 12.41 20.10
CA ALA A 90 -10.12 12.27 19.03
C ALA A 90 -9.47 11.95 17.68
N CYS A 91 -8.13 11.88 17.63
CA CYS A 91 -7.36 11.56 16.44
C CYS A 91 -6.73 10.17 16.52
N PHE A 92 -6.48 9.58 15.36
CA PHE A 92 -5.70 8.36 15.22
C PHE A 92 -5.11 8.25 13.81
N THR A 93 -4.10 7.41 13.64
CA THR A 93 -3.47 7.13 12.34
C THR A 93 -3.47 5.63 12.06
N ILE A 94 -3.85 5.28 10.83
CA ILE A 94 -3.70 3.93 10.28
C ILE A 94 -2.42 3.89 9.45
N PHE A 95 -1.48 3.02 9.83
CA PHE A 95 -0.25 2.76 9.09
C PHE A 95 -0.41 1.49 8.28
N TYR A 96 -0.19 1.57 6.98
CA TYR A 96 -0.47 0.48 6.05
C TYR A 96 0.55 0.37 4.91
N GLY A 97 0.59 -0.81 4.29
CA GLY A 97 1.44 -1.12 3.14
C GLY A 97 2.41 -2.27 3.39
N SER A 98 3.19 -2.59 2.37
CA SER A 98 4.17 -3.68 2.37
C SER A 98 5.62 -3.20 2.55
N GLN A 99 5.89 -1.91 2.32
CA GLN A 99 7.24 -1.34 2.37
C GLN A 99 7.71 -1.07 3.80
N PHE A 100 8.99 -0.73 3.95
CA PHE A 100 9.54 -0.30 5.24
C PHE A 100 8.92 1.04 5.67
N VAL A 101 8.96 2.04 4.80
CA VAL A 101 8.24 3.29 4.95
C VAL A 101 6.76 3.03 4.67
N LEU A 102 5.93 3.14 5.70
CA LEU A 102 4.50 2.86 5.60
C LEU A 102 3.74 4.09 5.12
N ASN A 103 2.65 3.83 4.39
CA ASN A 103 1.66 4.86 4.08
C ASN A 103 0.84 5.16 5.34
N THR A 104 0.34 6.41 5.43
CA THR A 104 -0.45 6.89 6.55
C THR A 104 -1.84 7.33 6.10
N LEU A 105 -2.86 6.93 6.86
CA LEU A 105 -4.20 7.48 6.80
C LEU A 105 -4.54 8.07 8.17
N SER A 106 -4.40 9.39 8.27
CA SER A 106 -4.59 10.14 9.50
C SER A 106 -6.02 10.67 9.59
N LEU A 107 -6.68 10.42 10.72
CA LEU A 107 -8.12 10.59 10.90
C LEU A 107 -8.42 11.36 12.19
N GLY A 108 -9.40 12.27 12.13
CA GLY A 108 -9.91 13.03 13.26
C GLY A 108 -11.42 12.89 13.40
N ALA A 109 -11.87 12.17 14.42
CA ALA A 109 -13.28 12.00 14.76
C ALA A 109 -13.85 13.26 15.45
N ASP A 110 -15.17 13.40 15.53
CA ASP A 110 -15.80 14.56 16.18
C ASP A 110 -15.77 14.43 17.72
N THR A 111 -15.66 13.21 18.26
CA THR A 111 -15.55 12.95 19.70
C THR A 111 -14.47 11.90 20.03
N GLU A 112 -13.96 11.91 21.26
CA GLU A 112 -13.02 10.89 21.78
C GLU A 112 -13.67 9.48 21.77
N ALA A 113 -14.97 9.39 22.10
CA ALA A 113 -15.70 8.13 22.10
C ALA A 113 -15.81 7.51 20.70
N ASP A 114 -15.96 8.35 19.67
CA ASP A 114 -15.99 7.91 18.28
C ASP A 114 -14.62 7.41 17.82
N ALA A 115 -13.54 8.12 18.16
CA ALA A 115 -12.18 7.66 17.88
C ALA A 115 -11.87 6.32 18.57
N GLU A 116 -12.22 6.18 19.85
CA GLU A 116 -12.03 4.93 20.60
C GLU A 116 -12.81 3.77 19.97
N LYS A 117 -14.05 4.01 19.55
CA LYS A 117 -14.87 3.01 18.87
C LYS A 117 -14.24 2.53 17.56
N TRP A 118 -13.69 3.45 16.76
CA TRP A 118 -12.99 3.10 15.53
C TRP A 118 -11.68 2.35 15.79
N LEU A 119 -10.91 2.75 16.79
CA LEU A 119 -9.69 2.04 17.20
C LEU A 119 -9.99 0.58 17.58
N VAL A 120 -11.03 0.36 18.39
CA VAL A 120 -11.46 -1.00 18.80
C VAL A 120 -12.03 -1.77 17.59
N GLY A 121 -12.88 -1.13 16.79
CA GLY A 121 -13.51 -1.75 15.64
C GLY A 121 -12.51 -2.18 14.57
N LEU A 122 -11.54 -1.33 14.24
CA LEU A 122 -10.48 -1.63 13.27
C LEU A 122 -9.61 -2.80 13.75
N GLU A 123 -9.23 -2.84 15.02
CA GLU A 123 -8.42 -3.96 15.53
C GLU A 123 -9.21 -5.29 15.51
N LEU A 124 -10.50 -5.28 15.87
CA LEU A 124 -11.35 -6.46 15.75
C LEU A 124 -11.42 -6.96 14.30
N LEU A 125 -11.69 -6.06 13.36
CA LEU A 125 -11.81 -6.38 11.94
C LEU A 125 -10.48 -6.84 11.33
N ARG A 126 -9.36 -6.25 11.76
CA ARG A 126 -8.01 -6.67 11.34
C ARG A 126 -7.71 -8.08 11.80
N GLN A 127 -8.01 -8.42 13.06
CA GLN A 127 -7.84 -9.77 13.58
C GLN A 127 -8.72 -10.79 12.85
N GLU A 128 -10.00 -10.47 12.63
CA GLU A 128 -10.91 -11.29 11.83
C GLU A 128 -10.38 -11.50 10.41
N THR A 129 -9.79 -10.46 9.80
CA THR A 129 -9.22 -10.54 8.45
C THR A 129 -7.99 -11.46 8.40
N LEU A 130 -7.15 -11.48 9.44
CA LEU A 130 -5.97 -12.34 9.51
C LEU A 130 -6.33 -13.82 9.68
N VAL A 131 -7.29 -14.13 10.55
CA VAL A 131 -7.69 -15.52 10.82
C VAL A 131 -8.65 -16.08 9.79
N ALA A 132 -9.32 -15.23 9.01
CA ALA A 132 -10.31 -15.65 8.02
C ALA A 132 -9.83 -16.73 7.05
N PRO A 133 -10.69 -17.70 6.73
CA PRO A 133 -10.28 -18.83 5.91
C PRO A 133 -10.03 -18.44 4.45
N THR A 134 -9.18 -19.20 3.76
CA THR A 134 -8.76 -18.91 2.38
C THR A 134 -9.94 -18.66 1.42
N PRO A 135 -11.03 -19.45 1.40
CA PRO A 135 -12.18 -19.20 0.53
C PRO A 135 -12.80 -17.80 0.71
N ALA A 136 -12.94 -17.33 1.96
CA ALA A 136 -13.45 -16.00 2.24
C ALA A 136 -12.49 -14.87 1.79
N ILE A 137 -11.18 -15.13 1.82
CA ILE A 137 -10.16 -14.21 1.28
C ILE A 137 -10.26 -14.15 -0.25
N ILE A 138 -10.42 -15.30 -0.91
CA ILE A 138 -10.60 -15.39 -2.37
C ILE A 138 -11.87 -14.65 -2.80
N GLU A 139 -13.00 -14.88 -2.13
CA GLU A 139 -14.27 -14.20 -2.42
C GLU A 139 -14.10 -12.67 -2.31
N SER A 140 -13.51 -12.21 -1.20
CA SER A 140 -13.22 -10.80 -0.98
C SER A 140 -12.29 -10.21 -2.05
N TRP A 141 -11.26 -10.96 -2.46
CA TRP A 141 -10.38 -10.58 -3.55
C TRP A 141 -11.11 -10.48 -4.89
N LEU A 142 -11.98 -11.44 -5.23
CA LEU A 142 -12.79 -11.41 -6.44
C LEU A 142 -13.76 -10.23 -6.47
N ARG A 143 -14.38 -9.87 -5.34
CA ARG A 143 -15.21 -8.66 -5.22
C ARG A 143 -14.40 -7.41 -5.53
N LYS A 144 -13.19 -7.29 -4.97
CA LYS A 144 -12.27 -6.18 -5.27
C LYS A 144 -11.92 -6.09 -6.76
N GLN A 145 -11.63 -7.22 -7.40
CA GLN A 145 -11.35 -7.26 -8.85
C GLN A 145 -12.57 -6.90 -9.71
N MET A 146 -13.76 -7.33 -9.29
CA MET A 146 -14.99 -6.96 -9.98
C MET A 146 -15.27 -5.46 -9.86
N TYR A 147 -15.04 -4.86 -8.70
CA TYR A 147 -15.29 -3.43 -8.47
C TYR A 147 -14.26 -2.51 -9.10
N SER A 148 -13.01 -2.95 -9.27
CA SER A 148 -11.96 -2.12 -9.88
C SER A 148 -12.23 -1.79 -11.36
N ILE A 149 -12.92 -2.69 -12.08
CA ILE A 149 -13.20 -2.55 -13.53
C ILE A 149 -14.64 -2.16 -13.85
N ASN A 150 -15.54 -2.19 -12.86
CA ASN A 150 -16.95 -1.95 -13.06
C ASN A 150 -17.25 -0.44 -13.11
N GLN A 151 -16.95 0.16 -14.27
CA GLN A 151 -17.07 1.60 -14.52
C GLN A 151 -18.49 2.14 -14.32
N THR A 152 -19.50 1.27 -14.39
CA THR A 152 -20.92 1.65 -14.31
C THR A 152 -21.55 1.37 -12.96
N LYS A 153 -20.78 0.88 -11.97
CA LYS A 153 -21.27 0.46 -10.64
C LYS A 153 -22.46 -0.52 -10.71
N LYS A 154 -22.58 -1.28 -11.79
CA LYS A 154 -23.66 -2.27 -11.97
C LYS A 154 -23.33 -3.53 -11.18
N THR A 155 -24.31 -4.35 -10.84
CA THR A 155 -24.06 -5.63 -10.15
C THR A 155 -23.46 -6.72 -11.06
N SER A 156 -22.88 -6.34 -12.21
CA SER A 156 -22.45 -7.25 -13.26
C SER A 156 -21.30 -6.69 -14.09
N ILE A 157 -20.47 -7.55 -14.65
CA ILE A 157 -19.33 -7.23 -15.53
C ILE A 157 -19.50 -7.84 -16.92
N THR A 158 -19.06 -7.10 -17.94
CA THR A 158 -19.11 -7.51 -19.35
C THR A 158 -17.90 -8.35 -19.74
N MET A 159 -18.01 -9.13 -20.82
CA MET A 159 -16.87 -9.85 -21.40
C MET A 159 -15.70 -8.92 -21.79
N LYS A 160 -15.98 -7.67 -22.19
CA LYS A 160 -14.95 -6.68 -22.51
C LYS A 160 -14.16 -6.29 -21.25
N GLU A 161 -14.85 -6.04 -20.14
CA GLU A 161 -14.22 -5.73 -18.85
C GLU A 161 -13.39 -6.92 -18.33
N VAL A 162 -13.92 -8.14 -18.40
CA VAL A 162 -13.17 -9.36 -18.04
C VAL A 162 -11.91 -9.52 -18.89
N LYS A 163 -11.99 -9.27 -20.20
CA LYS A 163 -10.83 -9.31 -21.09
C LYS A 163 -9.76 -8.28 -20.72
N SER A 164 -10.14 -7.11 -20.21
CA SER A 164 -9.20 -6.11 -19.71
C SER A 164 -8.66 -6.40 -18.30
N LEU A 165 -9.41 -7.14 -17.48
CA LEU A 165 -9.01 -7.52 -16.12
C LEU A 165 -7.95 -8.61 -16.12
N LEU A 166 -8.16 -9.70 -16.86
CA LEU A 166 -7.32 -10.90 -16.77
C LEU A 166 -5.81 -10.64 -16.96
N PRO A 167 -5.36 -9.78 -17.90
CA PRO A 167 -3.94 -9.43 -18.00
C PRO A 167 -3.39 -8.70 -16.77
N GLN A 168 -4.19 -7.89 -16.08
CA GLN A 168 -3.80 -7.22 -14.83
C GLN A 168 -3.64 -8.23 -13.68
N LEU A 169 -4.31 -9.38 -13.79
CA LEU A 169 -4.18 -10.53 -12.89
C LEU A 169 -3.09 -11.51 -13.35
N ASN A 170 -2.22 -11.11 -14.28
CA ASN A 170 -1.18 -11.94 -14.88
C ASN A 170 -1.70 -13.19 -15.61
N LEU A 171 -2.96 -13.17 -16.10
CA LEU A 171 -3.54 -14.25 -16.89
C LEU A 171 -3.70 -13.81 -18.36
N LYS A 172 -2.95 -14.48 -19.24
CA LYS A 172 -3.01 -14.20 -20.69
C LYS A 172 -4.20 -14.91 -21.32
N VAL A 173 -5.12 -14.12 -21.88
CA VAL A 173 -6.25 -14.64 -22.66
C VAL A 173 -5.78 -15.00 -24.07
N PRO A 174 -5.90 -16.26 -24.53
CA PRO A 174 -5.41 -16.67 -25.84
C PRO A 174 -6.13 -15.99 -27.01
N ASN A 175 -7.47 -15.93 -26.95
CA ASN A 175 -8.32 -15.28 -27.95
C ASN A 175 -9.73 -15.03 -27.39
N ALA A 176 -10.57 -14.29 -28.12
CA ALA A 176 -11.94 -14.01 -27.69
C ALA A 176 -12.85 -15.25 -27.67
N ARG A 177 -12.53 -16.29 -28.45
CA ARG A 177 -13.29 -17.55 -28.49
C ARG A 177 -13.15 -18.30 -27.16
N PHE A 178 -11.95 -18.33 -26.58
CA PHE A 178 -11.72 -18.90 -25.25
C PHE A 178 -12.67 -18.32 -24.19
N LEU A 179 -12.83 -16.99 -24.14
CA LEU A 179 -13.74 -16.35 -23.19
C LEU A 179 -15.20 -16.71 -23.47
N LYS A 180 -15.62 -16.74 -24.74
CA LYS A 180 -16.98 -17.15 -25.12
C LYS A 180 -17.28 -18.59 -24.70
N ASP A 181 -16.33 -19.51 -24.92
CA ASP A 181 -16.47 -20.91 -24.55
C ASP A 181 -16.62 -21.04 -23.01
N LYS A 182 -15.84 -20.26 -22.24
CA LYS A 182 -15.95 -20.21 -20.77
C LYS A 182 -17.22 -19.58 -20.24
N PHE A 183 -17.72 -18.52 -20.89
CA PHE A 183 -19.02 -17.93 -20.53
C PHE A 183 -20.18 -18.90 -20.81
N ALA A 184 -20.09 -19.63 -21.94
CA ALA A 184 -21.07 -20.66 -22.28
C ALA A 184 -21.06 -21.83 -21.28
N GLU A 185 -19.89 -22.23 -20.76
CA GLU A 185 -19.74 -23.27 -19.73
C GLU A 185 -20.47 -22.92 -18.42
N ILE A 186 -20.54 -21.62 -18.09
CA ILE A 186 -21.28 -21.11 -16.91
C ILE A 186 -22.79 -21.00 -17.18
N GLY A 187 -23.22 -21.19 -18.43
CA GLY A 187 -24.61 -21.08 -18.86
C GLY A 187 -25.05 -19.65 -19.19
N GLU A 188 -24.11 -18.71 -19.37
CA GLU A 188 -24.41 -17.31 -19.69
C GLU A 188 -24.59 -17.09 -21.20
N LYS A 189 -25.58 -16.27 -21.57
CA LYS A 189 -25.96 -16.01 -22.99
C LYS A 189 -25.91 -14.54 -23.39
N LYS A 190 -25.70 -13.62 -22.44
CA LYS A 190 -25.73 -12.17 -22.65
C LYS A 190 -24.35 -11.51 -22.53
N ASP A 191 -23.26 -12.28 -22.57
CA ASP A 191 -21.87 -11.79 -22.44
C ASP A 191 -21.63 -10.93 -21.17
N VAL A 192 -22.40 -11.18 -20.10
CA VAL A 192 -22.37 -10.43 -18.83
C VAL A 192 -22.45 -11.40 -17.66
N LEU A 193 -21.54 -11.26 -16.69
CA LEU A 193 -21.50 -12.08 -15.48
C LEU A 193 -21.92 -11.24 -14.27
N ASN A 194 -22.84 -11.76 -13.45
CA ASN A 194 -23.00 -11.30 -12.08
C ASN A 194 -21.87 -11.83 -11.18
N PHE A 195 -21.83 -11.47 -9.90
CA PHE A 195 -20.77 -11.90 -8.99
C PHE A 195 -20.67 -13.43 -8.85
N GLU A 196 -21.80 -14.13 -8.65
CA GLU A 196 -21.82 -15.60 -8.51
C GLU A 196 -21.28 -16.29 -9.77
N GLN A 197 -21.63 -15.78 -10.96
CA GLN A 197 -21.14 -16.29 -12.23
C GLN A 197 -19.65 -15.97 -12.43
N PHE A 198 -19.18 -14.81 -11.98
CA PHE A 198 -17.76 -14.46 -12.00
C PHE A 198 -16.93 -15.32 -11.03
N HIS A 199 -17.48 -15.66 -9.87
CA HIS A 199 -16.88 -16.61 -8.93
C HIS A 199 -16.70 -17.99 -9.57
N LYS A 200 -17.76 -18.52 -10.20
CA LYS A 200 -17.71 -19.79 -10.95
C LYS A 200 -16.72 -19.74 -12.11
N PHE A 201 -16.69 -18.62 -12.86
CA PHE A 201 -15.71 -18.39 -13.92
C PHE A 201 -14.27 -18.51 -13.40
N TYR A 202 -13.97 -17.88 -12.26
CA TYR A 202 -12.66 -17.98 -11.62
C TYR A 202 -12.34 -19.43 -11.24
N ASN A 203 -13.25 -20.15 -10.58
CA ASN A 203 -13.02 -21.54 -10.17
C ASN A 203 -12.72 -22.45 -11.36
N ILE A 204 -13.45 -22.32 -12.47
CA ILE A 204 -13.20 -23.08 -13.69
C ILE A 204 -11.81 -22.78 -14.26
N LEU A 205 -11.43 -21.49 -14.32
CA LEU A 205 -10.11 -21.09 -14.80
C LEU A 205 -8.98 -21.64 -13.92
N MET A 206 -9.12 -21.55 -12.60
CA MET A 206 -8.10 -22.06 -11.68
C MET A 206 -7.97 -23.57 -11.80
N PHE A 207 -9.10 -24.29 -11.81
CA PHE A 207 -9.12 -25.73 -11.98
C PHE A 207 -8.44 -26.17 -13.28
N ASP A 208 -8.79 -25.56 -14.41
CA ASP A 208 -8.21 -25.94 -15.71
C ASP A 208 -6.70 -25.77 -15.78
N ASN A 209 -6.16 -24.74 -15.12
CA ASN A 209 -4.73 -24.49 -15.08
C ASN A 209 -3.98 -25.41 -14.09
N GLN A 210 -4.68 -26.06 -13.16
CA GLN A 210 -4.07 -26.80 -12.04
C GLN A 210 -4.43 -28.29 -12.00
N LYS A 211 -5.42 -28.75 -12.78
CA LYS A 211 -5.94 -30.13 -12.74
C LYS A 211 -4.89 -31.21 -13.02
N SER A 212 -3.79 -30.88 -13.70
CA SER A 212 -2.68 -31.84 -13.89
C SER A 212 -2.05 -32.32 -12.58
N ILE A 213 -2.12 -31.52 -11.52
CA ILE A 213 -1.64 -31.90 -10.18
C ILE A 213 -2.40 -33.12 -9.65
N LEU A 214 -3.69 -33.27 -9.99
CA LEU A 214 -4.48 -34.43 -9.58
C LEU A 214 -3.97 -35.74 -10.21
N GLU A 215 -3.33 -35.69 -11.38
CA GLU A 215 -2.75 -36.86 -12.02
C GLU A 215 -1.51 -37.39 -11.27
N GLU A 216 -0.77 -36.52 -10.58
CA GLU A 216 0.35 -36.93 -9.72
C GLU A 216 -0.17 -37.78 -8.54
N PHE A 217 -1.33 -37.43 -7.99
CA PHE A 217 -1.96 -38.20 -6.91
C PHE A 217 -2.52 -39.55 -7.36
N LYS A 218 -2.84 -39.72 -8.65
CA LYS A 218 -3.19 -41.05 -9.21
C LYS A 218 -1.99 -41.98 -9.30
N THR A 219 -0.81 -41.41 -9.54
CA THR A 219 0.45 -42.17 -9.71
C THR A 219 1.10 -42.47 -8.35
N ALA A 220 0.92 -41.58 -7.36
CA ALA A 220 1.31 -41.79 -5.98
C ALA A 220 0.36 -42.76 -5.24
N SER A 221 0.72 -43.22 -4.03
CA SER A 221 -0.10 -44.10 -3.17
C SER A 221 -1.41 -43.47 -2.64
N CYS A 222 -1.99 -42.52 -3.38
CA CYS A 222 -3.13 -41.67 -3.02
C CYS A 222 -4.35 -41.92 -3.92
N THR A 223 -4.49 -43.13 -4.46
CA THR A 223 -5.61 -43.51 -5.36
C THR A 223 -6.99 -43.33 -4.72
N PHE A 224 -7.07 -43.29 -3.38
CA PHE A 224 -8.30 -42.99 -2.63
C PHE A 224 -8.79 -41.53 -2.81
N ILE A 225 -7.92 -40.60 -3.21
CA ILE A 225 -8.27 -39.19 -3.45
C ILE A 225 -8.98 -39.04 -4.82
N THR A 226 -8.59 -39.83 -5.81
CA THR A 226 -9.03 -39.65 -7.20
C THR A 226 -10.19 -40.55 -7.60
N GLY A 227 -10.53 -41.56 -6.79
CA GLY A 227 -11.53 -42.58 -7.12
C GLY A 227 -11.14 -43.42 -8.35
N ASN A 228 -11.67 -44.64 -8.48
CA ASN A 228 -11.44 -45.51 -9.65
C ASN A 228 -12.22 -45.08 -10.90
N THR A 229 -12.54 -43.79 -11.05
CA THR A 229 -13.34 -43.28 -12.16
C THR A 229 -12.45 -42.66 -13.24
N GLU A 230 -12.59 -43.12 -14.48
CA GLU A 230 -11.84 -42.64 -15.66
C GLU A 230 -12.05 -41.14 -15.96
N LYS A 231 -12.96 -40.45 -15.26
CA LYS A 231 -13.19 -39.00 -15.34
C LYS A 231 -12.74 -38.33 -14.04
N SER A 232 -11.66 -37.54 -14.11
CA SER A 232 -11.11 -36.72 -13.01
C SER A 232 -12.08 -35.69 -12.45
N ASP A 233 -13.06 -35.27 -13.25
CA ASP A 233 -13.90 -34.10 -12.96
C ASP A 233 -15.13 -34.45 -12.10
N SER A 234 -15.33 -35.74 -11.76
CA SER A 234 -16.52 -36.23 -11.05
C SER A 234 -16.23 -37.04 -9.79
N SER A 235 -14.96 -37.16 -9.37
CA SER A 235 -14.63 -37.84 -8.12
C SER A 235 -14.69 -36.87 -6.94
N PHE A 236 -15.45 -37.26 -5.93
CA PHE A 236 -15.59 -36.53 -4.68
C PHE A 236 -14.64 -37.12 -3.64
N ILE A 237 -13.89 -36.25 -2.97
CA ILE A 237 -13.04 -36.59 -1.84
C ILE A 237 -13.90 -36.55 -0.58
N ARG A 238 -14.13 -37.72 0.00
CA ARG A 238 -14.97 -37.89 1.20
C ARG A 238 -14.18 -37.57 2.46
N LEU A 239 -14.89 -37.28 3.55
CA LEU A 239 -14.31 -36.97 4.85
C LEU A 239 -13.21 -37.93 5.32
N ASN A 240 -13.48 -39.23 5.28
CA ASN A 240 -12.50 -40.25 5.70
C ASN A 240 -11.27 -40.31 4.78
N ASP A 241 -11.45 -40.03 3.49
CA ASP A 241 -10.36 -40.05 2.51
C ASP A 241 -9.49 -38.80 2.67
N PHE A 242 -10.11 -37.63 2.91
CA PHE A 242 -9.38 -36.42 3.25
C PHE A 242 -8.60 -36.56 4.58
N GLN A 243 -9.21 -37.17 5.60
CA GLN A 243 -8.50 -37.46 6.86
C GLN A 243 -7.28 -38.36 6.62
N LYS A 244 -7.42 -39.43 5.84
CA LYS A 244 -6.28 -40.30 5.49
C LYS A 244 -5.20 -39.53 4.76
N PHE A 245 -5.55 -38.61 3.87
CA PHE A 245 -4.58 -37.75 3.19
C PHE A 245 -3.78 -36.90 4.20
N LEU A 246 -4.46 -36.22 5.14
CA LEU A 246 -3.81 -35.42 6.18
C LEU A 246 -2.86 -36.27 7.05
N LEU A 247 -3.30 -37.47 7.46
CA LEU A 247 -2.51 -38.32 8.35
C LEU A 247 -1.34 -39.02 7.67
N SER A 248 -1.52 -39.48 6.42
CA SER A 248 -0.52 -40.32 5.72
C SER A 248 0.43 -39.52 4.83
N GLN A 249 -0.08 -38.51 4.11
CA GLN A 249 0.71 -37.75 3.14
C GLN A 249 1.25 -36.46 3.75
N GLN A 250 0.38 -35.68 4.41
CA GLN A 250 0.81 -34.47 5.12
C GLN A 250 1.50 -34.80 6.46
N LYS A 251 1.52 -36.08 6.85
CA LYS A 251 2.17 -36.60 8.06
C LYS A 251 1.75 -35.86 9.34
N MET A 252 0.51 -35.37 9.38
CA MET A 252 -0.06 -34.66 10.54
C MET A 252 -0.34 -35.60 11.73
N SER A 253 0.04 -36.87 11.63
CA SER A 253 -0.04 -37.85 12.72
C SER A 253 1.15 -37.78 13.70
N GLY A 254 2.31 -37.29 13.25
CA GLY A 254 3.55 -37.21 14.05
C GLY A 254 3.86 -35.82 14.59
N SER A 255 3.13 -34.79 14.18
CA SER A 255 3.18 -33.47 14.80
C SER A 255 2.49 -33.52 16.17
N GLN A 256 2.93 -32.66 17.10
CA GLN A 256 2.30 -32.50 18.42
C GLN A 256 0.82 -32.01 18.31
N GLU A 257 0.42 -31.62 17.11
CA GLU A 257 -0.91 -31.18 16.70
C GLU A 257 -1.74 -32.34 16.13
N SER A 258 -2.24 -33.19 17.01
CA SER A 258 -3.03 -34.38 16.65
C SER A 258 -4.46 -34.09 16.11
N TRP A 259 -4.78 -32.84 15.73
CA TRP A 259 -6.14 -32.41 15.38
C TRP A 259 -6.72 -33.17 14.18
N ALA A 260 -5.87 -33.60 13.24
CA ALA A 260 -6.28 -34.40 12.09
C ALA A 260 -6.83 -35.79 12.49
N ASN A 261 -6.53 -36.29 13.70
CA ASN A 261 -7.15 -37.51 14.24
C ASN A 261 -8.60 -37.28 14.69
N ASN A 262 -8.97 -36.05 15.01
CA ASN A 262 -10.33 -35.69 15.37
C ASN A 262 -11.16 -35.45 14.10
N LEU A 263 -12.05 -36.40 13.82
CA LEU A 263 -12.90 -36.37 12.63
C LEU A 263 -13.81 -35.12 12.58
N ASP A 264 -14.20 -34.57 13.74
CA ASP A 264 -15.03 -33.37 13.81
C ASP A 264 -14.28 -32.11 13.36
N GLN A 265 -12.98 -32.00 13.70
CA GLN A 265 -12.15 -30.89 13.24
C GLN A 265 -11.85 -30.97 11.74
N VAL A 266 -11.62 -32.18 11.23
CA VAL A 266 -11.49 -32.42 9.78
C VAL A 266 -12.80 -32.06 9.06
N ARG A 267 -13.96 -32.37 9.65
CA ARG A 267 -15.27 -32.00 9.11
C ARG A 267 -15.46 -30.49 9.05
N GLU A 268 -15.10 -29.76 10.10
CA GLU A 268 -15.18 -28.29 10.15
C GLU A 268 -14.28 -27.65 9.09
N LEU A 269 -13.04 -28.14 8.95
CA LEU A 269 -12.12 -27.68 7.92
C LEU A 269 -12.70 -27.91 6.52
N MET A 270 -13.16 -29.12 6.20
CA MET A 270 -13.76 -29.40 4.90
C MET A 270 -14.98 -28.51 4.62
N THR A 271 -15.83 -28.31 5.61
CA THR A 271 -17.04 -27.47 5.48
C THR A 271 -16.68 -26.03 5.13
N THR A 272 -15.57 -25.52 5.67
CA THR A 272 -15.06 -24.18 5.37
C THR A 272 -14.64 -24.01 3.91
N PHE A 273 -14.16 -25.08 3.27
CA PHE A 273 -13.68 -25.09 1.88
C PHE A 273 -14.73 -25.48 0.83
N ILE A 274 -15.95 -25.80 1.25
CA ILE A 274 -17.05 -26.09 0.33
C ILE A 274 -17.64 -24.78 -0.17
N ASP A 275 -17.61 -24.58 -1.49
CA ASP A 275 -18.05 -23.35 -2.17
C ASP A 275 -19.57 -23.34 -2.46
N ASP A 276 -20.33 -24.21 -1.80
CA ASP A 276 -21.78 -24.36 -1.97
C ASP A 276 -22.46 -24.64 -0.62
N PRO A 277 -22.99 -23.60 0.07
CA PRO A 277 -23.69 -23.78 1.33
C PRO A 277 -25.05 -24.48 1.18
N MET A 278 -25.57 -24.62 -0.05
CA MET A 278 -26.82 -25.32 -0.35
C MET A 278 -26.59 -26.78 -0.74
N ARG A 279 -25.34 -27.26 -0.76
CA ARG A 279 -25.01 -28.67 -1.02
C ARG A 279 -25.57 -29.52 0.13
N GLU A 280 -26.75 -30.09 -0.07
CA GLU A 280 -27.41 -30.98 0.88
C GLU A 280 -26.69 -32.33 0.96
N THR A 281 -25.66 -32.43 1.81
CA THR A 281 -24.99 -33.70 2.12
C THR A 281 -24.89 -33.89 3.62
N ASN A 282 -25.17 -35.11 4.10
CA ASN A 282 -25.04 -35.46 5.53
C ASN A 282 -23.59 -35.38 6.05
N GLU A 283 -22.60 -35.53 5.15
CA GLU A 283 -21.17 -35.45 5.46
C GLU A 283 -20.48 -34.63 4.35
N PRO A 284 -19.47 -33.78 4.66
CA PRO A 284 -18.83 -32.93 3.68
C PRO A 284 -18.01 -33.74 2.67
N GLN A 285 -18.02 -33.27 1.42
CA GLN A 285 -17.26 -33.84 0.32
C GLN A 285 -16.69 -32.71 -0.53
N LEU A 286 -15.39 -32.80 -0.84
CA LEU A 286 -14.70 -31.86 -1.71
C LEU A 286 -14.70 -32.36 -3.14
N THR A 287 -14.97 -31.47 -4.08
CA THR A 287 -14.65 -31.68 -5.50
C THR A 287 -13.14 -31.63 -5.72
N GLY A 288 -12.67 -32.11 -6.87
CA GLY A 288 -11.26 -31.96 -7.26
C GLY A 288 -10.79 -30.49 -7.25
N GLY A 289 -11.65 -29.55 -7.64
CA GLY A 289 -11.35 -28.11 -7.59
C GLY A 289 -11.23 -27.56 -6.17
N GLU A 290 -12.16 -27.91 -5.28
CA GLU A 290 -12.11 -27.49 -3.87
C GLU A 290 -10.88 -28.08 -3.16
N PHE A 291 -10.50 -29.32 -3.47
CA PHE A 291 -9.27 -29.92 -2.95
C PHE A 291 -8.00 -29.25 -3.48
N LEU A 292 -7.93 -28.92 -4.77
CA LEU A 292 -6.82 -28.13 -5.30
C LEU A 292 -6.73 -26.76 -4.63
N SER A 293 -7.86 -26.09 -4.41
CA SER A 293 -7.90 -24.83 -3.66
C SER A 293 -7.34 -24.99 -2.25
N PHE A 294 -7.70 -26.07 -1.55
CA PHE A 294 -7.11 -26.41 -0.25
C PHE A 294 -5.59 -26.60 -0.31
N LEU A 295 -5.04 -27.28 -1.32
CA LEU A 295 -3.59 -27.52 -1.42
C LEU A 295 -2.77 -26.22 -1.48
N PHE A 296 -3.31 -25.17 -2.11
CA PHE A 296 -2.67 -23.84 -2.22
C PHE A 296 -3.08 -22.86 -1.11
N SER A 297 -3.91 -23.30 -0.17
CA SER A 297 -4.45 -22.47 0.90
C SER A 297 -3.46 -22.26 2.04
N LYS A 298 -3.69 -21.23 2.86
CA LYS A 298 -2.88 -21.00 4.08
C LYS A 298 -3.06 -22.13 5.10
N GLU A 299 -4.20 -22.82 5.08
CA GLU A 299 -4.54 -23.94 5.95
C GLU A 299 -3.69 -25.19 5.62
N ASN A 300 -3.08 -25.23 4.44
CA ASN A 300 -2.08 -26.23 4.04
C ASN A 300 -0.67 -25.62 3.92
N SER A 301 -0.37 -24.60 4.74
CA SER A 301 0.94 -23.96 4.76
C SER A 301 2.06 -24.94 5.12
N ILE A 302 3.23 -24.77 4.50
CA ILE A 302 4.44 -25.48 4.88
C ILE A 302 5.00 -25.03 6.25
N TRP A 303 4.61 -23.83 6.71
CA TRP A 303 5.03 -23.29 8.00
C TRP A 303 4.16 -23.83 9.13
N ASP A 304 4.80 -24.45 10.13
CA ASP A 304 4.17 -24.92 11.35
C ASP A 304 4.08 -23.76 12.37
N GLU A 305 2.85 -23.32 12.64
CA GLU A 305 2.58 -22.12 13.46
C GLU A 305 3.10 -22.23 14.89
N LYS A 306 3.38 -23.44 15.42
CA LYS A 306 3.96 -23.59 16.76
C LYS A 306 5.32 -22.92 16.91
N TYR A 307 6.08 -22.82 15.81
CA TYR A 307 7.37 -22.12 15.81
C TYR A 307 7.23 -20.60 15.74
N SER A 308 6.02 -20.08 15.51
CA SER A 308 5.69 -18.67 15.71
C SER A 308 5.60 -18.31 17.19
N GLU A 309 5.42 -19.30 18.09
CA GLU A 309 5.38 -19.08 19.53
C GLU A 309 6.78 -19.16 20.18
N LEU A 310 7.06 -18.18 21.04
CA LEU A 310 8.30 -18.11 21.83
C LEU A 310 8.45 -19.25 22.85
N SER A 311 7.36 -19.95 23.19
CA SER A 311 7.31 -21.07 24.15
C SER A 311 8.25 -22.22 23.79
N THR A 312 8.66 -22.30 22.52
CA THR A 312 9.54 -23.32 21.98
C THR A 312 11.05 -23.04 22.19
N LEU A 313 11.43 -21.85 22.65
CA LEU A 313 12.84 -21.43 22.78
C LEU A 313 13.27 -21.29 24.25
N ASN A 314 14.44 -21.82 24.60
CA ASN A 314 15.07 -21.55 25.89
C ASN A 314 15.72 -20.15 25.87
N MET A 315 15.22 -19.24 26.70
CA MET A 315 15.66 -17.83 26.79
C MET A 315 16.53 -17.55 28.03
N ASN A 316 17.13 -18.59 28.62
CA ASN A 316 17.95 -18.51 29.83
C ASN A 316 19.45 -18.74 29.59
N ASN A 317 19.89 -18.96 28.34
CA ASN A 317 21.32 -19.02 28.05
C ASN A 317 21.93 -17.61 28.05
N PRO A 318 23.26 -17.47 28.12
CA PRO A 318 23.94 -16.18 27.97
C PRO A 318 23.56 -15.47 26.68
N LEU A 319 23.48 -14.13 26.70
CA LEU A 319 23.10 -13.33 25.53
C LEU A 319 23.96 -13.60 24.28
N SER A 320 25.23 -13.98 24.47
CA SER A 320 26.16 -14.34 23.40
C SER A 320 25.77 -15.59 22.59
N HIS A 321 24.79 -16.38 23.05
CA HIS A 321 24.35 -17.60 22.37
C HIS A 321 23.20 -17.39 21.39
N TYR A 322 22.71 -16.16 21.24
CA TYR A 322 21.54 -15.84 20.43
C TYR A 322 21.92 -14.99 19.22
N TRP A 323 21.27 -15.27 18.09
CA TRP A 323 21.18 -14.29 17.01
C TRP A 323 20.20 -13.19 17.42
N ILE A 324 20.66 -11.95 17.33
CA ILE A 324 19.90 -10.77 17.71
C ILE A 324 19.57 -9.99 16.44
N ASN A 325 18.29 -9.84 16.14
CA ASN A 325 17.82 -9.01 15.03
C ASN A 325 18.33 -7.58 15.22
N SER A 326 19.17 -7.10 14.31
CA SER A 326 19.95 -5.87 14.46
C SER A 326 19.83 -4.99 13.21
N SER A 327 19.72 -3.68 13.42
CA SER A 327 19.58 -2.67 12.39
C SER A 327 20.80 -1.75 12.39
N HIS A 328 21.28 -1.44 11.19
CA HIS A 328 22.36 -0.48 10.93
C HIS A 328 21.77 0.84 10.43
N ASN A 329 22.31 1.97 10.89
CA ASN A 329 21.84 3.33 10.58
C ASN A 329 20.31 3.44 10.64
N THR A 330 19.72 3.01 11.76
CA THR A 330 18.28 2.80 11.94
C THR A 330 17.42 4.03 11.66
N TYR A 331 18.00 5.22 11.77
CA TYR A 331 17.32 6.49 11.50
C TYR A 331 16.99 6.72 10.02
N LEU A 332 17.69 6.08 9.07
CA LEU A 332 17.50 6.31 7.64
C LEU A 332 16.30 5.54 7.08
N THR A 333 15.53 6.20 6.22
CA THR A 333 14.39 5.58 5.53
C THR A 333 14.71 5.09 4.11
N GLY A 334 15.90 5.42 3.58
CA GLY A 334 16.33 5.08 2.24
C GLY A 334 17.85 4.96 2.12
N ASP A 335 18.44 5.60 1.11
CA ASP A 335 19.89 5.58 0.87
C ASP A 335 20.73 6.25 1.96
N GLN A 336 22.05 6.04 1.91
CA GLN A 336 23.01 6.54 2.90
C GLN A 336 23.40 8.02 2.70
N LEU A 337 22.99 8.69 1.63
CA LEU A 337 23.52 10.00 1.24
C LEU A 337 22.49 11.13 1.34
N LYS A 338 21.25 10.88 0.93
CA LYS A 338 20.21 11.90 0.70
C LYS A 338 18.88 11.57 1.36
N SER A 339 18.67 10.32 1.78
CA SER A 339 17.38 9.93 2.33
C SER A 339 17.01 10.64 3.64
N GLU A 340 15.73 10.58 3.96
CA GLU A 340 15.21 11.17 5.18
C GLU A 340 15.63 10.36 6.41
N SER A 341 16.08 11.07 7.45
CA SER A 341 16.15 10.54 8.81
C SER A 341 14.80 10.69 9.48
N SER A 342 14.31 9.64 10.15
CA SER A 342 12.98 9.63 10.74
C SER A 342 12.92 8.89 12.07
N THR A 343 12.20 9.45 13.04
CA THR A 343 11.82 8.74 14.28
C THR A 343 10.96 7.52 13.98
N GLU A 344 10.16 7.56 12.91
CA GLU A 344 9.31 6.45 12.48
C GLU A 344 10.14 5.25 12.01
N ALA A 345 11.37 5.45 11.51
CA ALA A 345 12.25 4.35 11.14
C ALA A 345 12.63 3.48 12.36
N TYR A 346 12.91 4.13 13.51
CA TYR A 346 13.09 3.43 14.79
C TYR A 346 11.84 2.67 15.22
N VAL A 347 10.68 3.33 15.17
CA VAL A 347 9.40 2.70 15.51
C VAL A 347 9.17 1.47 14.66
N ARG A 348 9.36 1.58 13.34
CA ARG A 348 9.20 0.47 12.39
C ARG A 348 10.14 -0.69 12.68
N CYS A 349 11.44 -0.44 12.88
CA CYS A 349 12.41 -1.48 13.24
C CYS A 349 12.02 -2.21 14.53
N LEU A 350 11.63 -1.47 15.57
CA LEU A 350 11.20 -2.06 16.84
C LEU A 350 9.93 -2.90 16.67
N ARG A 351 8.97 -2.42 15.89
CA ARG A 351 7.72 -3.14 15.55
C ARG A 351 7.98 -4.39 14.69
N MET A 352 9.05 -4.42 13.90
CA MET A 352 9.51 -5.62 13.19
C MET A 352 10.29 -6.60 14.09
N GLY A 353 10.43 -6.30 15.39
CA GLY A 353 11.10 -7.16 16.35
C GLY A 353 12.62 -6.94 16.43
N CYS A 354 13.16 -5.87 15.83
CA CYS A 354 14.58 -5.53 15.94
C CYS A 354 14.96 -5.22 17.40
N ARG A 355 16.07 -5.78 17.89
CA ARG A 355 16.55 -5.71 19.29
C ARG A 355 17.93 -5.08 19.43
N CYS A 356 18.55 -4.64 18.34
CA CYS A 356 19.73 -3.78 18.37
C CYS A 356 19.56 -2.69 17.31
N ILE A 357 19.57 -1.42 17.72
CA ILE A 357 19.34 -0.26 16.85
C ILE A 357 20.46 0.76 17.02
N GLU A 358 20.70 1.55 15.99
CA GLU A 358 21.85 2.45 15.88
C GLU A 358 21.46 3.94 15.97
N LEU A 359 22.28 4.71 16.66
CA LEU A 359 22.11 6.15 16.85
C LEU A 359 23.45 6.87 16.57
N ASP A 360 23.50 7.59 15.45
CA ASP A 360 24.66 8.40 15.07
C ASP A 360 24.47 9.81 15.61
N CYS A 361 25.10 10.09 16.75
CA CYS A 361 24.89 11.30 17.53
C CYS A 361 25.92 12.37 17.15
N TRP A 362 25.43 13.57 16.82
CA TRP A 362 26.24 14.72 16.43
C TRP A 362 25.82 15.97 17.20
N ASP A 363 26.74 16.92 17.34
CA ASP A 363 26.44 18.21 17.92
C ASP A 363 25.39 18.97 17.09
N GLY A 364 24.28 19.34 17.72
CA GLY A 364 23.27 20.22 17.12
C GLY A 364 23.23 21.62 17.74
N PRO A 365 22.30 22.48 17.30
CA PRO A 365 22.15 23.85 17.80
C PRO A 365 21.64 23.88 19.25
N GLY A 366 22.53 23.65 20.21
CA GLY A 366 22.22 23.60 21.64
C GLY A 366 21.72 22.24 22.14
N GLU A 367 21.28 21.34 21.28
CA GLU A 367 20.82 19.98 21.61
C GLU A 367 21.40 18.94 20.63
N PRO A 368 21.63 17.68 21.07
CA PRO A 368 22.16 16.64 20.19
C PRO A 368 21.18 16.26 19.08
N ILE A 369 21.72 15.93 17.91
CA ILE A 369 20.96 15.52 16.72
C ILE A 369 21.45 14.17 16.21
N ILE A 370 20.61 13.51 15.41
CA ILE A 370 20.94 12.26 14.72
C ILE A 370 20.81 12.46 13.22
N TYR A 371 21.85 12.07 12.49
CA TYR A 371 21.90 11.98 11.03
C TYR A 371 23.17 11.25 10.59
N HIS A 372 23.26 10.89 9.30
CA HIS A 372 24.49 10.31 8.78
C HIS A 372 25.50 11.41 8.53
N GLY A 373 26.57 11.39 9.32
CA GLY A 373 27.59 12.43 9.38
C GLY A 373 28.05 12.89 8.01
N TRP A 374 28.06 14.21 7.81
CA TRP A 374 28.58 14.86 6.61
C TRP A 374 27.91 14.45 5.28
N THR A 375 26.69 13.96 5.34
CA THR A 375 25.86 13.69 4.16
C THR A 375 24.72 14.71 4.03
N ARG A 376 23.82 14.51 3.05
CA ARG A 376 22.59 15.30 2.85
C ARG A 376 21.38 14.73 3.58
N THR A 377 21.55 13.66 4.34
CA THR A 377 20.46 13.08 5.13
C THR A 377 19.89 14.13 6.08
N THR A 378 18.57 14.12 6.25
CA THR A 378 17.89 15.08 7.13
C THR A 378 18.29 14.82 8.58
N LYS A 379 18.09 15.81 9.45
CA LYS A 379 18.48 15.74 10.87
C LYS A 379 17.24 15.60 11.73
N ILE A 380 17.28 14.71 12.70
CA ILE A 380 16.24 14.55 13.72
C ILE A 380 16.81 14.80 15.11
N LYS A 381 15.96 15.22 16.05
CA LYS A 381 16.37 15.50 17.42
C LYS A 381 16.64 14.19 18.17
N PHE A 382 17.73 14.16 18.91
CA PHE A 382 18.07 13.01 19.75
C PHE A 382 16.96 12.73 20.79
N GLU A 383 16.42 13.77 21.43
CA GLU A 383 15.38 13.62 22.45
C GLU A 383 14.10 12.95 21.90
N ASP A 384 13.67 13.32 20.69
CA ASP A 384 12.48 12.75 20.05
C ASP A 384 12.70 11.28 19.68
N VAL A 385 13.91 10.92 19.24
CA VAL A 385 14.29 9.51 19.00
C VAL A 385 14.25 8.71 20.31
N VAL A 386 14.81 9.23 21.40
CA VAL A 386 14.79 8.53 22.70
C VAL A 386 13.35 8.35 23.22
N LYS A 387 12.48 9.35 23.05
CA LYS A 387 11.04 9.25 23.39
C LYS A 387 10.34 8.17 22.56
N ALA A 388 10.55 8.17 21.24
CA ALA A 388 9.99 7.15 20.36
C ALA A 388 10.48 5.74 20.73
N ILE A 389 11.77 5.57 21.00
CA ILE A 389 12.32 4.29 21.49
C ILE A 389 11.65 3.89 22.80
N ASN A 390 11.50 4.80 23.76
CA ASN A 390 10.92 4.50 25.08
C ASN A 390 9.49 3.96 24.98
N GLU A 391 8.70 4.54 24.07
CA GLU A 391 7.31 4.16 23.81
C GLU A 391 7.21 2.81 23.09
N HIS A 392 8.11 2.55 22.14
CA HIS A 392 7.99 1.43 21.21
C HIS A 392 8.90 0.23 21.50
N ALA A 393 9.92 0.38 22.35
CA ALA A 393 10.96 -0.63 22.60
C ALA A 393 10.39 -2.02 22.89
N PHE A 394 9.33 -2.09 23.69
CA PHE A 394 8.81 -3.37 24.20
C PHE A 394 7.37 -3.68 23.76
N VAL A 395 6.94 -3.15 22.61
CA VAL A 395 5.56 -3.39 22.16
C VAL A 395 5.38 -4.78 21.55
N THR A 396 6.34 -5.24 20.76
CA THR A 396 6.28 -6.55 20.07
C THR A 396 7.14 -7.63 20.73
N SER A 397 8.04 -7.24 21.64
CA SER A 397 8.92 -8.16 22.35
C SER A 397 9.32 -7.59 23.71
N GLU A 398 9.30 -8.41 24.76
CA GLU A 398 9.72 -8.00 26.11
C GLU A 398 11.23 -8.13 26.35
N TYR A 399 11.97 -8.74 25.42
CA TYR A 399 13.40 -8.99 25.54
C TYR A 399 14.23 -7.71 25.38
N PRO A 400 15.48 -7.68 25.90
CA PRO A 400 16.29 -6.47 25.96
C PRO A 400 16.49 -5.79 24.60
N LEU A 401 16.67 -4.48 24.65
CA LEU A 401 17.01 -3.64 23.51
C LEU A 401 18.43 -3.08 23.69
N VAL A 402 19.28 -3.26 22.69
CA VAL A 402 20.63 -2.66 22.65
C VAL A 402 20.61 -1.41 21.78
N LEU A 403 21.15 -0.31 22.29
CA LEU A 403 21.39 0.92 21.54
C LEU A 403 22.88 1.01 21.19
N SER A 404 23.21 0.81 19.92
CA SER A 404 24.54 1.05 19.37
C SER A 404 24.70 2.55 19.14
N ILE A 405 25.53 3.21 19.95
CA ILE A 405 25.73 4.66 19.86
C ILE A 405 27.04 4.92 19.12
N GLU A 406 26.95 5.59 17.98
CA GLU A 406 28.09 6.20 17.31
C GLU A 406 28.18 7.67 17.73
N GLU A 407 29.25 8.05 18.41
CA GLU A 407 29.32 9.30 19.18
C GLU A 407 30.33 10.29 18.59
N HIS A 408 29.83 11.47 18.21
CA HIS A 408 30.57 12.60 17.64
C HIS A 408 30.25 13.96 18.33
N CYS A 409 29.49 13.98 19.42
CA CYS A 409 29.17 15.14 20.22
C CYS A 409 30.34 15.63 21.10
N CYS A 410 30.30 16.93 21.44
CA CYS A 410 31.11 17.48 22.51
C CYS A 410 30.66 17.01 23.89
N VAL A 411 31.54 17.09 24.89
CA VAL A 411 31.27 16.61 26.27
C VAL A 411 30.00 17.23 26.87
N ASP A 412 29.70 18.50 26.57
CA ASP A 412 28.49 19.15 27.09
C ASP A 412 27.21 18.56 26.50
N GLN A 413 27.22 18.17 25.22
CA GLN A 413 26.11 17.48 24.58
C GLN A 413 26.03 16.01 25.00
N GLN A 414 27.16 15.33 25.23
CA GLN A 414 27.17 13.98 25.82
C GLN A 414 26.53 13.96 27.22
N ARG A 415 26.80 14.98 28.07
CA ARG A 415 26.12 15.13 29.38
C ARG A 415 24.61 15.28 29.21
N LYS A 416 24.16 16.02 28.20
CA LYS A 416 22.73 16.15 27.86
C LYS A 416 22.14 14.81 27.40
N MET A 417 22.83 14.07 26.52
CA MET A 417 22.40 12.73 26.10
C MET A 417 22.22 11.79 27.30
N ALA A 418 23.21 11.74 28.19
CA ALA A 418 23.14 10.92 29.41
C ALA A 418 21.98 11.32 30.32
N LYS A 419 21.71 12.61 30.47
CA LYS A 419 20.55 13.13 31.22
C LYS A 419 19.24 12.69 30.57
N ILE A 420 19.08 12.88 29.26
CA ILE A 420 17.90 12.49 28.50
C ILE A 420 17.64 10.98 28.62
N PHE A 421 18.67 10.14 28.46
CA PHE A 421 18.52 8.69 28.63
C PHE A 421 17.99 8.33 30.02
N ARG A 422 18.53 8.93 31.09
CA ARG A 422 18.09 8.66 32.46
C ARG A 422 16.66 9.12 32.70
N GLU A 423 16.31 10.34 32.25
CA GLU A 423 14.99 10.93 32.46
C GLU A 423 13.90 10.20 31.67
N VAL A 424 14.17 9.85 30.41
CA VAL A 424 13.17 9.27 29.51
C VAL A 424 13.01 7.77 29.71
N PHE A 425 14.11 7.01 29.81
CA PHE A 425 14.02 5.55 29.98
C PHE A 425 13.75 5.14 31.43
N GLY A 426 14.16 5.94 32.42
CA GLY A 426 13.99 5.61 33.84
C GLY A 426 14.47 4.19 34.15
N ASP A 427 13.63 3.40 34.82
CA ASP A 427 13.93 2.02 35.23
C ASP A 427 14.17 1.05 34.06
N LYS A 428 13.80 1.42 32.83
CA LYS A 428 14.11 0.59 31.65
C LYS A 428 15.60 0.65 31.33
N LEU A 429 16.31 1.72 31.68
CA LEU A 429 17.75 1.81 31.42
C LEU A 429 18.52 0.87 32.36
N LEU A 430 19.42 0.05 31.79
CA LEU A 430 20.33 -0.76 32.58
C LEU A 430 21.52 0.10 33.02
N THR A 431 21.53 0.52 34.29
CA THR A 431 22.59 1.36 34.86
C THR A 431 23.62 0.59 35.69
N GLU A 432 23.26 -0.59 36.17
CA GLU A 432 24.10 -1.44 37.02
C GLU A 432 24.17 -2.87 36.46
N PRO A 433 25.27 -3.60 36.68
CA PRO A 433 25.35 -5.03 36.35
C PRO A 433 24.26 -5.82 37.08
N ILE A 434 23.68 -6.81 36.41
CA ILE A 434 22.70 -7.72 37.02
C ILE A 434 23.37 -8.55 38.14
N GLU A 435 24.59 -9.00 37.89
CA GLU A 435 25.45 -9.70 38.84
C GLU A 435 26.83 -9.04 38.80
N LEU A 436 27.35 -8.66 39.97
CA LEU A 436 28.61 -7.92 40.11
C LEU A 436 29.85 -8.74 39.70
N ILE A 437 29.77 -10.06 39.88
CA ILE A 437 30.84 -11.01 39.57
C ILE A 437 30.18 -12.14 38.77
N ALA A 438 30.15 -11.97 37.45
CA ALA A 438 29.61 -12.97 36.53
C ALA A 438 30.65 -13.30 35.46
N ASP A 439 30.79 -14.58 35.19
CA ASP A 439 31.75 -15.13 34.22
C ASP A 439 31.18 -15.10 32.79
N GLN A 440 29.88 -14.82 32.66
CA GLN A 440 29.11 -14.86 31.41
C GLN A 440 28.13 -13.68 31.35
N LEU A 441 27.68 -13.34 30.13
CA LEU A 441 26.64 -12.33 29.94
C LEU A 441 25.30 -12.81 30.51
N PRO A 442 24.47 -11.92 31.09
CA PRO A 442 23.13 -12.28 31.53
C PRO A 442 22.27 -12.80 30.37
N SER A 443 21.28 -13.61 30.69
CA SER A 443 20.33 -14.14 29.71
C SER A 443 19.32 -13.09 29.24
N PRO A 444 18.69 -13.28 28.06
CA PRO A 444 17.56 -12.44 27.62
C PRO A 444 16.44 -12.36 28.67
N THR A 445 16.18 -13.45 29.41
CA THR A 445 15.16 -13.48 30.46
C THR A 445 15.50 -12.58 31.64
N GLN A 446 16.75 -12.56 32.10
CA GLN A 446 17.22 -11.67 33.17
C GLN A 446 17.16 -10.18 32.77
N LEU A 447 17.27 -9.90 31.47
CA LEU A 447 17.31 -8.55 30.90
C LEU A 447 15.97 -8.10 30.31
N LYS A 448 14.85 -8.77 30.63
CA LYS A 448 13.53 -8.37 30.15
C LYS A 448 13.24 -6.90 30.48
N ARG A 449 12.74 -6.19 29.47
CA ARG A 449 12.37 -4.76 29.52
C ARG A 449 13.53 -3.83 29.88
N LYS A 450 14.77 -4.27 29.67
CA LYS A 450 15.97 -3.44 29.84
C LYS A 450 16.52 -2.90 28.52
N ILE A 451 17.00 -1.68 28.57
CA ILE A 451 17.69 -0.98 27.48
C ILE A 451 19.17 -0.88 27.84
N ILE A 452 20.03 -1.37 26.95
CA ILE A 452 21.47 -1.49 27.14
C ILE A 452 22.15 -0.50 26.20
N LEU A 453 23.09 0.29 26.72
CA LEU A 453 23.86 1.23 25.91
C LEU A 453 25.20 0.59 25.50
N LYS A 454 25.40 0.39 24.21
CA LYS A 454 26.70 0.06 23.62
C LYS A 454 27.39 1.36 23.24
N HIS A 455 28.37 1.76 24.04
CA HIS A 455 29.16 2.98 23.84
C HIS A 455 30.60 2.78 24.33
N LYS A 456 31.54 3.60 23.85
CA LYS A 456 32.93 3.63 24.35
C LYS A 456 32.93 3.91 25.87
N LYS A 457 33.72 3.15 26.63
CA LYS A 457 33.84 3.29 28.10
C LYS A 457 35.25 3.80 28.45
N LEU A 458 35.33 4.81 29.32
CA LEU A 458 36.60 5.31 29.85
C LEU A 458 37.29 4.22 30.70
N SER A 459 38.62 4.22 30.71
CA SER A 459 39.39 3.30 31.54
C SER A 459 39.33 3.75 33.01
N MET A 460 39.28 2.81 33.95
CA MET A 460 39.30 3.12 35.40
C MET A 460 40.58 3.86 35.85
N ALA A 461 41.62 3.92 35.02
CA ALA A 461 42.87 4.63 35.32
C ALA A 461 42.76 6.14 35.06
N ASP A 462 41.83 6.59 34.21
CA ASP A 462 41.67 8.00 33.84
C ASP A 462 40.84 8.80 34.87
N ASP A 463 40.11 8.12 35.78
CA ASP A 463 39.29 8.76 36.83
C ASP A 463 40.14 9.47 37.91
N LEU A 464 41.44 9.18 38.01
CA LEU A 464 42.34 9.76 39.02
C LEU A 464 43.14 10.97 38.52
N CYS A 465 43.01 11.34 37.25
CA CYS A 465 43.82 12.39 36.62
C CYS A 465 42.95 13.47 35.95
N TRP A 466 41.90 13.95 36.62
CA TRP A 466 41.16 15.12 36.14
C TRP A 466 41.54 16.39 36.92
N THR A 467 42.76 16.88 36.64
CA THR A 467 43.11 18.29 36.79
C THR A 467 43.80 18.75 35.51
N ASP A 468 43.14 19.66 34.81
CA ASP A 468 43.64 20.50 33.72
C ASP A 468 44.45 19.82 32.60
N ALA A 469 43.75 19.43 31.54
CA ALA A 469 44.31 19.46 30.19
C ALA A 469 43.21 19.69 29.16
N SER A 470 42.99 20.97 28.85
CA SER A 470 42.51 21.41 27.54
C SER A 470 43.47 20.87 26.47
N SER A 471 43.05 19.85 25.74
CA SER A 471 43.76 19.36 24.55
C SER A 471 42.77 18.79 23.56
N GLY A 472 42.25 19.67 22.72
CA GLY A 472 41.60 19.27 21.48
C GLY A 472 42.59 18.50 20.62
N ARG A 473 42.24 17.25 20.28
CA ARG A 473 42.77 16.55 19.13
C ARG A 473 41.57 16.00 18.35
N GLY A 474 40.98 16.87 17.55
CA GLY A 474 40.26 16.43 16.38
C GLY A 474 41.30 16.02 15.34
N ASP A 475 41.50 14.71 15.18
CA ASP A 475 42.12 14.18 13.97
C ASP A 475 41.10 14.40 12.85
N GLN A 476 41.22 15.55 12.18
CA GLN A 476 40.43 15.89 11.01
C GLN A 476 41.08 15.14 9.83
N PRO A 477 40.39 14.23 9.13
CA PRO A 477 40.94 13.63 7.92
C PRO A 477 41.24 14.77 6.93
N LYS A 478 42.52 15.02 6.68
CA LYS A 478 42.97 15.87 5.57
C LYS A 478 42.58 15.17 4.28
N GLY A 479 41.60 15.68 3.54
CA GLY A 479 41.44 15.34 2.13
C GLY A 479 40.03 15.37 1.58
N ASP A 480 39.01 15.09 2.39
CA ASP A 480 37.70 14.77 1.82
C ASP A 480 36.79 16.02 1.69
N LYS A 481 36.71 16.57 0.48
CA LYS A 481 35.68 17.57 0.13
C LYS A 481 34.50 16.86 -0.54
N ARG A 482 33.29 17.12 -0.07
CA ARG A 482 32.06 16.51 -0.59
C ARG A 482 30.94 17.52 -0.69
N GLY A 483 30.03 17.33 -1.63
CA GLY A 483 28.90 18.22 -1.87
C GLY A 483 28.29 18.04 -3.25
N ASP A 484 27.28 18.84 -3.54
CA ASP A 484 26.57 18.78 -4.81
C ASP A 484 27.30 19.59 -5.88
N LEU A 485 27.51 18.97 -7.03
CA LEU A 485 27.95 19.64 -8.25
C LEU A 485 26.93 19.40 -9.34
N TYR A 486 26.68 20.43 -10.13
CA TYR A 486 25.93 20.29 -11.37
C TYR A 486 26.89 19.89 -12.48
N ILE A 487 26.58 18.81 -13.18
CA ILE A 487 27.34 18.34 -14.34
C ILE A 487 26.42 18.49 -15.55
N TRP A 488 26.94 19.10 -16.62
CA TRP A 488 26.19 19.34 -17.84
C TRP A 488 26.02 18.04 -18.63
N ASP A 489 24.77 17.67 -18.92
CA ASP A 489 24.45 16.59 -19.85
C ASP A 489 24.45 17.13 -21.28
N PRO A 490 25.37 16.67 -22.16
CA PRO A 490 25.45 17.12 -23.53
C PRO A 490 24.34 16.56 -24.45
N VAL A 491 23.65 15.49 -24.04
CA VAL A 491 22.56 14.85 -24.80
C VAL A 491 21.27 15.61 -24.53
N ASP A 492 20.87 15.73 -23.27
CA ASP A 492 19.60 16.36 -22.88
C ASP A 492 19.71 17.88 -22.72
N GLN A 493 20.93 18.43 -22.81
CA GLN A 493 21.24 19.85 -22.70
C GLN A 493 20.70 20.48 -21.41
N GLN A 494 20.86 19.77 -20.30
CA GLN A 494 20.47 20.22 -18.98
C GLN A 494 21.57 19.99 -17.94
N TRP A 495 21.48 20.69 -16.82
CA TRP A 495 22.41 20.54 -15.70
C TRP A 495 21.84 19.54 -14.70
N ASN A 496 22.51 18.40 -14.58
CA ASN A 496 22.08 17.34 -13.66
C ASN A 496 22.85 17.46 -12.34
N GLN A 497 22.16 17.27 -11.22
CA GLN A 497 22.77 17.39 -9.90
C GLN A 497 23.36 16.05 -9.47
N HIS A 498 24.68 16.02 -9.21
CA HIS A 498 25.38 14.84 -8.73
C HIS A 498 25.96 15.07 -7.34
N TYR A 499 25.92 14.03 -6.51
CA TYR A 499 26.64 14.05 -5.24
C TYR A 499 28.10 13.65 -5.47
N CYS A 500 29.01 14.55 -5.13
CA CYS A 500 30.43 14.43 -5.43
C CYS A 500 31.26 14.27 -4.16
N VAL A 501 32.25 13.38 -4.21
CA VAL A 501 33.22 13.15 -3.15
C VAL A 501 34.62 13.22 -3.76
N ILE A 502 35.44 14.12 -3.26
CA ILE A 502 36.86 14.18 -3.55
C ILE A 502 37.57 13.41 -2.45
N SER A 503 38.29 12.36 -2.80
CA SER A 503 39.13 11.60 -1.88
C SER A 503 40.35 11.05 -2.64
N ASP A 504 41.52 11.06 -2.03
CA ASP A 504 42.79 10.63 -2.64
C ASP A 504 43.04 11.23 -4.05
N ASP A 505 42.85 12.54 -4.19
CA ASP A 505 42.97 13.29 -5.45
C ASP A 505 42.07 12.79 -6.60
N LYS A 506 41.01 12.03 -6.28
CA LYS A 506 40.00 11.56 -7.23
C LYS A 506 38.63 12.15 -6.91
N LEU A 507 37.92 12.56 -7.96
CA LEU A 507 36.51 12.95 -7.87
C LEU A 507 35.64 11.73 -8.21
N TYR A 508 34.87 11.29 -7.24
CA TYR A 508 33.78 10.34 -7.41
C TYR A 508 32.47 11.12 -7.47
N TYR A 509 31.57 10.78 -8.38
CA TYR A 509 30.24 11.37 -8.45
C TYR A 509 29.20 10.26 -8.65
N SER A 510 28.06 10.38 -7.98
CA SER A 510 26.95 9.44 -8.12
C SER A 510 26.31 9.55 -9.50
N GLU A 511 25.59 8.51 -9.92
CA GLU A 511 24.62 8.64 -11.02
C GLU A 511 23.60 9.75 -10.71
N GLU A 512 22.93 10.23 -11.76
CA GLU A 512 21.98 11.32 -11.69
C GLU A 512 20.95 11.07 -10.58
N CYS A 513 20.76 12.04 -9.70
CA CYS A 513 19.63 11.99 -8.80
C CYS A 513 18.43 12.53 -9.56
N GLU A 514 17.59 11.62 -10.02
CA GLU A 514 16.22 11.94 -10.43
C GLU A 514 15.55 12.65 -9.24
N GLU A 515 15.36 13.97 -9.35
CA GLU A 515 14.35 14.62 -8.51
C GLU A 515 13.03 13.97 -8.92
N GLU A 516 12.33 13.32 -7.98
CA GLU A 516 10.96 12.86 -8.21
C GLU A 516 10.20 14.02 -8.84
N ASP A 517 9.72 13.84 -10.08
CA ASP A 517 9.07 14.86 -10.89
C ASP A 517 8.08 15.69 -10.05
N GLU A 518 8.53 16.83 -9.52
CA GLU A 518 7.63 17.89 -9.08
C GLU A 518 6.84 18.24 -10.35
N PRO A 519 5.51 18.07 -10.34
CA PRO A 519 4.72 18.25 -11.55
C PRO A 519 4.99 19.64 -12.07
N ARG A 520 5.52 19.74 -13.30
CA ARG A 520 5.87 20.99 -14.00
C ARG A 520 4.80 22.07 -13.73
N LYS A 521 4.99 22.86 -12.67
CA LYS A 521 4.15 24.01 -12.34
C LYS A 521 4.51 25.11 -13.33
N GLY A 522 3.90 25.05 -14.51
CA GLY A 522 4.23 26.03 -15.54
C GLY A 522 3.33 26.06 -16.78
N MET A 523 2.41 25.11 -16.98
CA MET A 523 1.48 25.24 -18.12
C MET A 523 0.46 26.34 -17.85
N MET A 524 0.51 27.40 -18.66
CA MET A 524 -0.50 28.44 -18.66
C MET A 524 -1.88 27.82 -18.95
N ALA A 525 -2.94 28.31 -18.29
CA ALA A 525 -4.29 27.78 -18.45
C ALA A 525 -4.79 27.75 -19.91
N SER A 526 -4.20 28.57 -20.79
CA SER A 526 -4.44 28.60 -22.22
C SER A 526 -3.92 27.35 -22.96
N GLU A 527 -2.94 26.62 -22.42
CA GLU A 527 -2.24 25.50 -23.08
C GLU A 527 -2.66 24.12 -22.57
N LEU A 528 -3.56 24.05 -21.59
CA LEU A 528 -4.03 22.78 -20.99
C LEU A 528 -4.59 21.77 -22.00
N HIS A 529 -5.07 22.23 -23.15
CA HIS A 529 -5.63 21.36 -24.17
C HIS A 529 -4.55 20.61 -25.00
N TYR A 530 -3.28 21.02 -24.98
CA TYR A 530 -2.22 20.34 -25.74
C TYR A 530 -1.88 18.96 -25.18
N SER A 531 -2.07 18.74 -23.88
CA SER A 531 -1.88 17.45 -23.20
C SER A 531 -3.08 16.51 -23.33
N GLU A 532 -4.19 16.99 -23.90
CA GLU A 532 -5.42 16.23 -23.91
C GLU A 532 -5.53 15.26 -25.10
N PRO A 533 -5.99 14.02 -24.88
CA PRO A 533 -6.04 13.00 -25.93
C PRO A 533 -7.04 13.34 -27.04
N TRP A 534 -8.05 14.17 -26.76
CA TRP A 534 -9.05 14.65 -27.72
C TRP A 534 -8.56 15.81 -28.58
N PHE A 535 -7.42 16.42 -28.26
CA PHE A 535 -6.84 17.47 -29.07
C PHE A 535 -5.86 16.86 -30.08
N HIS A 536 -6.05 17.14 -31.36
CA HIS A 536 -5.28 16.55 -32.46
C HIS A 536 -4.31 17.55 -33.09
N GLY A 537 -4.25 18.78 -32.57
CA GLY A 537 -3.41 19.85 -33.11
C GLY A 537 -3.76 20.17 -34.57
N ARG A 538 -2.73 20.50 -35.35
CA ARG A 538 -2.86 20.69 -36.80
C ARG A 538 -2.81 19.35 -37.52
N MET A 539 -3.83 19.08 -38.33
CA MET A 539 -3.97 17.81 -39.05
C MET A 539 -3.74 18.02 -40.55
N SER A 540 -3.04 17.09 -41.22
CA SER A 540 -2.98 17.05 -42.68
C SER A 540 -4.36 16.69 -43.23
N GLU A 541 -4.83 17.42 -44.26
CA GLU A 541 -6.19 17.26 -44.81
C GLU A 541 -7.28 17.38 -43.72
N GLY A 542 -7.14 18.40 -42.86
CA GLY A 542 -7.70 18.41 -41.50
C GLY A 542 -9.17 18.00 -41.36
N ARG A 543 -10.06 18.42 -42.27
CA ARG A 543 -11.46 17.97 -42.26
C ARG A 543 -11.61 16.49 -42.61
N GLN A 544 -11.02 16.02 -43.72
CA GLN A 544 -11.15 14.62 -44.14
C GLN A 544 -10.53 13.67 -43.12
N THR A 545 -9.37 14.02 -42.56
CA THR A 545 -8.72 13.20 -41.54
C THR A 545 -9.54 13.14 -40.26
N ALA A 546 -10.13 14.25 -39.81
CA ALA A 546 -11.03 14.25 -38.66
C ALA A 546 -12.28 13.39 -38.89
N GLU A 547 -12.88 13.46 -40.07
CA GLU A 547 -14.04 12.63 -40.43
C GLU A 547 -13.69 11.14 -40.42
N ARG A 548 -12.55 10.76 -41.02
CA ARG A 548 -12.05 9.37 -41.04
C ARG A 548 -11.81 8.83 -39.63
N LEU A 549 -11.07 9.56 -38.79
CA LEU A 549 -10.75 9.10 -37.43
C LEU A 549 -12.00 8.92 -36.56
N LEU A 550 -12.96 9.83 -36.67
CA LEU A 550 -14.25 9.68 -35.99
C LEU A 550 -15.05 8.49 -36.52
N GLN A 551 -15.08 8.26 -37.84
CA GLN A 551 -15.77 7.12 -38.45
C GLN A 551 -15.17 5.78 -38.04
N GLU A 552 -13.85 5.64 -38.12
CA GLU A 552 -13.12 4.43 -37.74
C GLU A 552 -13.32 4.13 -36.25
N PHE A 553 -13.12 5.13 -35.38
CA PHE A 553 -13.32 4.98 -33.94
C PHE A 553 -14.77 4.61 -33.61
N CYS A 554 -15.75 5.27 -34.23
CA CYS A 554 -17.17 4.98 -34.00
C CYS A 554 -17.57 3.59 -34.52
N ALA A 555 -17.00 3.12 -35.63
CA ALA A 555 -17.24 1.78 -36.15
C ALA A 555 -16.74 0.68 -35.19
N GLU A 556 -15.60 0.92 -34.53
CA GLU A 556 -15.03 -0.04 -33.55
C GLU A 556 -15.68 0.05 -32.16
N SER A 557 -16.11 1.24 -31.74
CA SER A 557 -16.62 1.51 -30.39
C SER A 557 -18.14 1.48 -30.26
N GLY A 558 -18.89 1.36 -31.37
CA GLY A 558 -20.35 1.31 -31.38
C GLY A 558 -21.05 2.67 -31.55
N GLY A 559 -20.29 3.73 -31.88
CA GLY A 559 -20.79 4.98 -32.45
C GLY A 559 -21.73 5.78 -31.54
N ARG A 560 -21.27 6.13 -30.34
CA ARG A 560 -22.04 6.96 -29.40
C ARG A 560 -22.11 8.41 -29.87
N ASP A 561 -23.33 8.96 -29.95
CA ASP A 561 -23.54 10.38 -30.22
C ASP A 561 -22.81 11.25 -29.17
N GLY A 562 -22.12 12.28 -29.65
CA GLY A 562 -21.26 13.14 -28.84
C GLY A 562 -19.78 12.74 -28.81
N THR A 563 -19.41 11.61 -29.41
CA THR A 563 -17.99 11.23 -29.56
C THR A 563 -17.26 12.29 -30.37
N PHE A 564 -16.12 12.79 -29.92
CA PHE A 564 -15.53 14.01 -30.50
C PHE A 564 -14.01 14.05 -30.54
N LEU A 565 -13.49 14.99 -31.35
CA LEU A 565 -12.12 15.49 -31.34
C LEU A 565 -12.08 16.98 -31.65
N VAL A 566 -10.98 17.63 -31.27
CA VAL A 566 -10.71 19.04 -31.56
C VAL A 566 -9.41 19.17 -32.33
N ARG A 567 -9.39 20.04 -33.34
CA ARG A 567 -8.21 20.34 -34.16
C ARG A 567 -8.07 21.84 -34.39
N GLU A 568 -6.89 22.29 -34.78
CA GLU A 568 -6.71 23.64 -35.33
C GLU A 568 -7.56 23.80 -36.60
N SER A 569 -8.10 25.01 -36.82
CA SER A 569 -8.85 25.30 -38.02
C SER A 569 -7.91 25.49 -39.21
N ASP A 570 -8.17 24.77 -40.31
CA ASP A 570 -7.42 24.94 -41.56
C ASP A 570 -7.72 26.28 -42.24
N THR A 571 -8.85 26.91 -41.89
CA THR A 571 -9.38 28.12 -42.55
C THR A 571 -9.09 29.39 -41.74
N PHE A 572 -9.01 29.29 -40.42
CA PHE A 572 -8.87 30.44 -39.52
C PHE A 572 -7.75 30.19 -38.51
N VAL A 573 -6.62 30.89 -38.67
CA VAL A 573 -5.33 30.57 -38.02
C VAL A 573 -5.40 30.52 -36.48
N THR A 574 -6.27 31.30 -35.85
CA THR A 574 -6.40 31.40 -34.38
C THR A 574 -7.54 30.57 -33.80
N ASP A 575 -8.32 29.90 -34.66
CA ASP A 575 -9.53 29.20 -34.27
C ASP A 575 -9.32 27.69 -34.27
N PHE A 576 -10.26 27.00 -33.63
CA PHE A 576 -10.30 25.55 -33.57
C PHE A 576 -11.58 25.01 -34.21
N THR A 577 -11.57 23.73 -34.55
CA THR A 577 -12.74 23.01 -35.07
C THR A 577 -13.03 21.82 -34.17
N LEU A 578 -14.20 21.83 -33.53
CA LEU A 578 -14.78 20.71 -32.83
C LEU A 578 -15.48 19.80 -33.86
N SER A 579 -15.07 18.54 -33.95
CA SER A 579 -15.71 17.54 -34.81
C SER A 579 -16.34 16.47 -33.92
N PHE A 580 -17.61 16.13 -34.13
CA PHE A 580 -18.31 15.16 -33.29
C PHE A 580 -19.28 14.28 -34.07
N TRP A 581 -19.55 13.09 -33.53
CA TRP A 581 -20.46 12.11 -34.07
C TRP A 581 -21.90 12.41 -33.68
N ARG A 582 -22.82 12.40 -34.65
CA ARG A 582 -24.26 12.55 -34.41
C ARG A 582 -25.07 11.86 -35.51
N GLY A 583 -25.99 10.98 -35.12
CA GLY A 583 -26.95 10.39 -36.06
C GLY A 583 -26.29 9.65 -37.23
N GLY A 584 -25.15 9.00 -36.97
CA GLY A 584 -24.39 8.24 -37.97
C GLY A 584 -23.54 9.10 -38.92
N ARG A 585 -23.35 10.39 -38.64
CA ARG A 585 -22.53 11.30 -39.44
C ARG A 585 -21.65 12.18 -38.55
N VAL A 586 -20.55 12.67 -39.12
CA VAL A 586 -19.67 13.64 -38.47
C VAL A 586 -20.21 15.06 -38.69
N GLN A 587 -20.24 15.85 -37.63
CA GLN A 587 -20.60 17.26 -37.62
C GLN A 587 -19.40 18.10 -37.19
N HIS A 588 -19.31 19.33 -37.70
CA HIS A 588 -18.22 20.25 -37.37
C HIS A 588 -18.77 21.57 -36.84
N CYS A 589 -18.24 22.01 -35.69
CA CYS A 589 -18.49 23.33 -35.13
C CYS A 589 -17.17 24.10 -35.02
N ARG A 590 -17.19 25.35 -35.47
CA ARG A 590 -16.05 26.26 -35.35
C ARG A 590 -16.02 26.85 -33.94
N ILE A 591 -14.92 26.61 -33.22
CA ILE A 591 -14.59 27.30 -31.97
C ILE A 591 -13.87 28.59 -32.37
N ARG A 592 -14.54 29.72 -32.16
CA ARG A 592 -14.02 31.05 -32.49
C ARG A 592 -13.12 31.54 -31.36
N SER A 593 -12.05 32.22 -31.74
CA SER A 593 -11.20 33.00 -30.84
C SER A 593 -11.53 34.48 -30.96
N GLY A 594 -11.52 35.20 -29.84
CA GLY A 594 -11.70 36.65 -29.76
C GLY A 594 -10.80 37.26 -28.70
N GLN A 595 -10.81 38.59 -28.59
CA GLN A 595 -10.15 39.30 -27.50
C GLN A 595 -11.15 40.04 -26.62
N GLU A 596 -11.08 39.81 -25.31
CA GLU A 596 -11.88 40.50 -24.32
C GLU A 596 -10.95 40.94 -23.18
N GLY A 597 -10.87 42.26 -22.92
CA GLY A 597 -10.02 42.80 -21.85
C GLY A 597 -8.50 42.54 -22.00
N GLY A 598 -8.01 42.29 -23.22
CA GLY A 598 -6.60 41.95 -23.49
C GLY A 598 -6.26 40.46 -23.35
N HIS A 599 -7.24 39.61 -23.05
CA HIS A 599 -7.09 38.16 -23.00
C HIS A 599 -7.80 37.48 -24.16
N THR A 600 -7.23 36.38 -24.66
CA THR A 600 -7.87 35.55 -25.69
C THR A 600 -9.01 34.75 -25.07
N VAL A 601 -10.19 34.82 -25.66
CA VAL A 601 -11.37 34.06 -25.26
C VAL A 601 -11.83 33.14 -26.39
N TYR A 602 -12.41 32.00 -26.02
CA TYR A 602 -12.90 30.98 -26.93
C TYR A 602 -14.40 30.76 -26.77
N PHE A 603 -15.13 30.61 -27.87
CA PHE A 603 -16.58 30.43 -27.82
C PHE A 603 -17.13 29.69 -29.05
N LEU A 604 -18.22 28.93 -28.84
CA LEU A 604 -19.05 28.35 -29.92
C LEU A 604 -20.26 29.24 -30.25
N THR A 605 -20.73 29.99 -29.25
CA THR A 605 -21.88 30.92 -29.33
C THR A 605 -21.48 32.24 -28.69
N GLU A 606 -21.93 33.37 -29.21
CA GLU A 606 -21.51 34.72 -28.77
C GLU A 606 -21.90 35.05 -27.31
N ASN A 607 -22.74 34.25 -26.66
CA ASN A 607 -23.21 34.48 -25.30
C ASN A 607 -22.35 33.80 -24.22
N LEU A 608 -21.39 32.93 -24.59
CA LEU A 608 -20.65 32.11 -23.63
C LEU A 608 -19.16 32.03 -24.01
N HIS A 609 -18.34 32.75 -23.26
CA HIS A 609 -16.90 32.88 -23.47
C HIS A 609 -16.11 32.08 -22.43
N PHE A 610 -15.01 31.48 -22.87
CA PHE A 610 -14.11 30.69 -22.04
C PHE A 610 -12.67 31.19 -22.17
N SER A 611 -11.92 31.16 -21.08
CA SER A 611 -10.50 31.56 -21.06
C SER A 611 -9.57 30.54 -21.74
N SER A 612 -10.05 29.34 -22.02
CA SER A 612 -9.29 28.30 -22.73
C SER A 612 -10.19 27.34 -23.50
N VAL A 613 -9.64 26.69 -24.53
CA VAL A 613 -10.31 25.61 -25.27
C VAL A 613 -10.64 24.43 -24.33
N TYR A 614 -9.76 24.15 -23.37
CA TYR A 614 -9.99 23.14 -22.33
C TYR A 614 -11.26 23.44 -21.53
N GLY A 615 -11.40 24.66 -21.00
CA GLY A 615 -12.58 25.07 -20.25
C GLY A 615 -13.87 25.01 -21.06
N LEU A 616 -13.80 25.34 -22.36
CA LEU A 616 -14.93 25.21 -23.28
C LEU A 616 -15.36 23.75 -23.44
N ILE A 617 -14.42 22.84 -23.67
CA ILE A 617 -14.73 21.42 -23.86
C ILE A 617 -15.29 20.80 -22.58
N GLU A 618 -14.67 21.06 -21.42
CA GLU A 618 -15.17 20.58 -20.13
C GLU A 618 -16.60 21.05 -19.85
N HIS A 619 -16.92 22.29 -20.21
CA HIS A 619 -18.28 22.79 -20.10
C HIS A 619 -19.27 21.98 -20.95
N TYR A 620 -18.95 21.69 -22.22
CA TYR A 620 -19.84 20.97 -23.13
C TYR A 620 -19.85 19.43 -22.95
N ARG A 621 -18.94 18.89 -22.14
CA ARG A 621 -19.05 17.53 -21.60
C ARG A 621 -20.12 17.44 -20.52
N GLN A 622 -20.24 18.48 -19.69
CA GLN A 622 -21.19 18.51 -18.57
C GLN A 622 -22.56 19.07 -18.97
N ASN A 623 -22.56 20.05 -19.88
CA ASN A 623 -23.73 20.78 -20.35
C ASN A 623 -23.96 20.54 -21.84
N PRO A 624 -25.22 20.46 -22.29
CA PRO A 624 -25.49 20.22 -23.70
C PRO A 624 -25.16 21.42 -24.58
N LEU A 625 -24.52 21.16 -25.71
CA LEU A 625 -24.43 22.07 -26.84
C LEU A 625 -25.81 22.15 -27.51
N ARG A 626 -26.48 23.29 -27.37
CA ARG A 626 -27.83 23.55 -27.90
C ARG A 626 -27.75 24.38 -29.17
N CYS A 627 -28.23 23.81 -30.27
CA CYS A 627 -28.51 24.51 -31.52
C CYS A 627 -30.01 24.33 -31.86
N MET A 628 -30.54 25.14 -32.78
CA MET A 628 -31.95 25.02 -33.22
C MET A 628 -32.30 23.61 -33.74
N GLU A 629 -31.30 22.83 -34.15
CA GLU A 629 -31.47 21.50 -34.73
C GLU A 629 -31.13 20.34 -33.77
N PHE A 630 -30.55 20.61 -32.58
CA PHE A 630 -30.15 19.58 -31.61
C PHE A 630 -29.75 20.03 -30.21
N ASP A 631 -29.81 19.06 -29.29
CA ASP A 631 -29.25 19.10 -27.95
C ASP A 631 -28.29 17.89 -27.81
N LEU A 632 -26.99 18.14 -27.64
CA LEU A 632 -25.97 17.10 -27.60
C LEU A 632 -24.88 17.42 -26.58
N ARG A 633 -24.48 16.44 -25.76
CA ARG A 633 -23.31 16.53 -24.88
C ARG A 633 -22.11 15.84 -25.52
N LEU A 634 -20.91 16.37 -25.28
CA LEU A 634 -19.68 15.69 -25.65
C LEU A 634 -19.47 14.47 -24.74
N THR A 635 -19.18 13.31 -25.34
CA THR A 635 -19.10 12.02 -24.64
C THR A 635 -17.70 11.45 -24.74
N ASP A 636 -17.49 10.49 -25.63
CA ASP A 636 -16.24 9.76 -25.76
C ASP A 636 -15.23 10.56 -26.58
N THR A 637 -13.94 10.45 -26.25
CA THR A 637 -12.87 11.20 -26.93
C THR A 637 -12.19 10.31 -27.94
N VAL A 638 -12.01 10.77 -29.18
CA VAL A 638 -11.18 10.06 -30.15
C VAL A 638 -9.71 10.36 -29.82
N PRO A 639 -8.90 9.34 -29.45
CA PRO A 639 -7.49 9.56 -29.13
C PRO A 639 -6.69 9.90 -30.38
N ARG A 640 -5.64 10.73 -30.22
CA ARG A 640 -4.70 11.06 -31.30
C ARG A 640 -3.97 9.79 -31.77
N PRO A 641 -3.99 9.43 -33.06
CA PRO A 641 -3.18 8.35 -33.60
C PRO A 641 -1.71 8.76 -33.57
N ASN A 642 -0.83 7.87 -33.11
CA ASN A 642 0.62 8.03 -33.19
C ASN A 642 1.16 9.34 -32.57
N PRO A 643 0.88 9.64 -31.28
CA PRO A 643 1.40 10.84 -30.62
C PRO A 643 2.95 10.90 -30.63
N HIS A 644 3.59 9.72 -30.68
CA HIS A 644 5.05 9.55 -30.82
C HIS A 644 5.64 10.19 -32.10
N LEU A 645 4.84 10.47 -33.14
CA LEU A 645 5.33 11.16 -34.34
C LEU A 645 5.52 12.66 -34.12
N SER A 646 4.91 13.22 -33.06
CA SER A 646 5.05 14.63 -32.66
C SER A 646 6.00 14.83 -31.48
N GLU A 647 6.42 13.76 -30.81
CA GLU A 647 7.51 13.79 -29.84
C GLU A 647 8.83 13.88 -30.63
N LYS A 648 9.48 15.04 -30.54
CA LYS A 648 10.80 15.26 -31.12
C LYS A 648 11.86 15.12 -30.05
#